data_AF-A0A8S0YL22-F1
#
_entry.id   AF-A0A8S0YL22-F1
#
_cell.length_a   1.000
_cell.length_b   1.000
_cell.length_c   1.000
_cell.angle_alpha   90.00
_cell.angle_beta   90.00
_cell.angle_gamma   90.00
#
_symmetry.space_group_name_H-M   'P 1'
#
loop_
_entity.id
_entity.type
_entity.pdbx_description
1 polymer ?
#
loop_
_entity_poly.entity_id
_entity_poly.type
_entity_poly.pdbx_seq_one_letter_code
_entity_poly.pdbx_strand_id
1 'polypeptide(L)'
;MHFQLCRASSHGLELVSVISSILNRCGDKSGAVATCVCLDSLRLLWKGSALAPPSTWKALEPKLGRDHRPSVQISLCKLLGEVPSLRVSNPDYDKLISEASRKLWMLVSDSNVPEVAEAACDALSAYKIDDYKLKDIPEIYRRTVKLPASFCKTPADAARKPEDVLDYVPCEIWPEVFKYTNQAALPGVSRLCSRLVEREVRAHRSGVYAPQRAEPHGLAHLHHASLARGLLECFKKQATTPSHDFPEPVLLAILHTLTSEYPKPLPPLDLCFLPEAFHRGKEWRRGCVTLAARQAQVSQSARRILENYLQGIDGNAEETDILLTFEILPILCRGMPPNALRPPLEKCLSDSFSVIANTKLKSKGIEETEYLFVKQLEMIRVCLESEKIHDANRTLLSQIVESYMSVLNDDNVAWPAYVRTCRCLSSKYLERMTSPSGWWEVSSALLRKASAVRCAVAEMGDCDTALNWLNEIIDAQAGQLTEQEFSLRCMFPALKAAKPDAASTKQWLLQLMGRTQVAFNETEDKSAKLYLCDVFMLCVVVFSGVYAVEGGEVAVAADRRVRHELLPAAAAELARIWPDCSLQLLEWLSPRGCALGSPPAARTCQRALLAARHAPHFATHRIWTRLESHFGRDIIDENL
;
A
#
# COMPACT_ATOMS: atom_id res chain seq x y z
N MET A 1 4.86 -33.74 -14.42
CA MET A 1 4.07 -33.64 -15.67
C MET A 1 2.94 -34.66 -15.62
N HIS A 2 1.71 -34.25 -15.26
CA HIS A 2 0.41 -34.85 -15.65
C HIS A 2 -0.70 -34.16 -14.85
N PHE A 3 -0.92 -32.87 -15.10
CA PHE A 3 -2.18 -32.19 -14.83
C PHE A 3 -2.60 -31.55 -16.15
N GLN A 4 -3.05 -32.40 -17.07
CA GLN A 4 -3.59 -31.97 -18.35
C GLN A 4 -5.05 -31.62 -18.13
N LEU A 5 -5.30 -30.33 -17.93
CA LEU A 5 -6.51 -29.57 -18.26
C LEU A 5 -7.72 -30.42 -18.69
N CYS A 6 -8.61 -30.74 -17.74
CA CYS A 6 -9.98 -31.08 -18.05
C CYS A 6 -10.62 -29.87 -18.76
N ARG A 7 -10.80 -29.95 -20.07
CA ARG A 7 -11.59 -28.97 -20.82
C ARG A 7 -13.01 -28.95 -20.25
N ALA A 8 -13.49 -27.79 -19.81
CA ALA A 8 -14.85 -27.56 -19.31
C ALA A 8 -15.98 -27.99 -20.28
N SER A 9 -15.65 -28.27 -21.55
CA SER A 9 -16.61 -28.58 -22.61
C SER A 9 -17.12 -30.03 -22.66
N SER A 10 -16.46 -31.01 -22.01
CA SER A 10 -16.87 -32.43 -22.13
C SER A 10 -17.84 -32.89 -21.04
N HIS A 11 -17.66 -32.46 -19.79
CA HIS A 11 -18.51 -32.87 -18.65
C HIS A 11 -19.50 -31.79 -18.18
N GLY A 12 -19.47 -30.58 -18.77
CA GLY A 12 -20.32 -29.47 -18.35
C GLY A 12 -21.82 -29.76 -18.44
N LEU A 13 -22.25 -30.52 -19.46
CA LEU A 13 -23.65 -30.90 -19.65
C LEU A 13 -24.11 -31.96 -18.63
N GLU A 14 -23.25 -32.90 -18.24
CA GLU A 14 -23.54 -33.91 -17.21
C GLU A 14 -23.78 -33.23 -15.86
N LEU A 15 -22.96 -32.22 -15.53
CA LEU A 15 -23.10 -31.40 -14.33
C LEU A 15 -24.43 -30.64 -14.28
N VAL A 16 -25.01 -30.22 -15.41
CA VAL A 16 -26.32 -29.53 -15.44
C VAL A 16 -27.43 -30.43 -14.89
N SER A 17 -27.40 -31.72 -15.22
CA SER A 17 -28.40 -32.69 -14.74
C SER A 17 -28.33 -32.88 -13.22
N VAL A 18 -27.11 -32.95 -12.69
CA VAL A 18 -26.83 -33.06 -11.25
C VAL A 18 -27.26 -31.79 -10.52
N ILE A 19 -26.88 -30.61 -11.05
CA ILE A 19 -27.29 -29.30 -10.51
C ILE A 19 -28.81 -29.20 -10.46
N SER A 20 -29.50 -29.53 -11.55
CA SER A 20 -30.96 -29.49 -11.59
C SER A 20 -31.59 -30.45 -10.57
N SER A 21 -31.06 -31.67 -10.43
CA SER A 21 -31.51 -32.64 -9.42
C SER A 21 -31.32 -32.11 -7.99
N ILE A 22 -30.17 -31.52 -7.68
CA ILE A 22 -29.89 -30.97 -6.34
C ILE A 22 -30.82 -29.78 -6.05
N LEU A 23 -30.96 -28.85 -6.99
CA LEU A 23 -31.87 -27.71 -6.85
C LEU A 23 -33.33 -28.14 -6.64
N ASN A 24 -33.74 -29.28 -7.22
CA ASN A 24 -35.08 -29.83 -7.02
C ASN A 24 -35.28 -30.50 -5.65
N ARG A 25 -34.22 -31.07 -5.07
CA ARG A 25 -34.27 -31.80 -3.79
C ARG A 25 -34.03 -30.91 -2.58
N CYS A 26 -33.30 -29.81 -2.75
CA CYS A 26 -32.78 -28.97 -1.67
C CYS A 26 -33.54 -27.64 -1.50
N GLY A 27 -34.87 -27.66 -1.54
CA GLY A 27 -35.73 -26.47 -1.42
C GLY A 27 -35.98 -25.99 0.02
N ASP A 28 -35.58 -26.75 1.02
CA ASP A 28 -35.81 -26.48 2.44
C ASP A 28 -34.66 -25.69 3.09
N LYS A 29 -34.77 -25.33 4.38
CA LYS A 29 -33.71 -24.56 5.06
C LYS A 29 -32.37 -25.31 5.09
N SER A 30 -32.37 -26.64 5.23
CA SER A 30 -31.14 -27.44 5.27
C SER A 30 -30.42 -27.51 3.92
N GLY A 31 -31.18 -27.44 2.82
CA GLY A 31 -30.66 -27.43 1.45
C GLY A 31 -30.01 -26.12 0.97
N ALA A 32 -29.91 -25.09 1.81
CA ALA A 32 -29.40 -23.78 1.41
C ALA A 32 -27.95 -23.84 0.90
N VAL A 33 -27.08 -24.54 1.64
CA VAL A 33 -25.65 -24.67 1.28
C VAL A 33 -25.48 -25.39 -0.06
N ALA A 34 -26.21 -26.50 -0.27
CA ALA A 34 -26.18 -27.25 -1.52
C ALA A 34 -26.67 -26.39 -2.70
N THR A 35 -27.70 -25.57 -2.48
CA THR A 35 -28.20 -24.61 -3.47
C THR A 35 -27.14 -23.55 -3.82
N CYS A 36 -26.47 -22.97 -2.82
CA CYS A 36 -25.40 -22.00 -3.04
C CYS A 36 -24.26 -22.59 -3.89
N VAL A 37 -23.78 -23.79 -3.55
CA VAL A 37 -22.73 -24.50 -4.30
C VAL A 37 -23.15 -24.76 -5.74
N CYS A 38 -24.43 -25.09 -5.97
CA CYS A 38 -24.98 -25.24 -7.32
C CYS A 38 -24.94 -23.93 -8.11
N LEU A 39 -25.32 -22.80 -7.49
CA LEU A 39 -25.28 -21.49 -8.13
C LEU A 39 -23.83 -21.04 -8.45
N ASP A 40 -22.89 -21.27 -7.53
CA ASP A 40 -21.47 -21.00 -7.77
C ASP A 40 -20.90 -21.90 -8.89
N SER A 41 -21.32 -23.17 -8.94
CA SER A 41 -20.94 -24.07 -10.03
C SER A 41 -21.47 -23.59 -11.37
N LEU A 42 -22.74 -23.14 -11.43
CA LEU A 42 -23.33 -22.54 -12.64
C LEU A 42 -22.57 -21.29 -13.07
N ARG A 43 -22.17 -20.44 -12.12
CA ARG A 43 -21.38 -19.24 -12.38
C ARG A 43 -20.05 -19.58 -13.06
N LEU A 44 -19.35 -20.62 -12.61
CA LEU A 44 -18.12 -21.11 -13.23
C LEU A 44 -18.36 -21.72 -14.62
N LEU A 45 -19.45 -22.47 -14.79
CA LEU A 45 -19.84 -23.03 -16.09
C LEU A 45 -20.16 -21.94 -17.12
N TRP A 46 -20.82 -20.85 -16.69
CA TRP A 46 -21.07 -19.68 -17.53
C TRP A 46 -19.77 -19.00 -17.96
N LYS A 47 -18.84 -18.78 -17.03
CA LYS A 47 -17.51 -18.22 -17.35
C LYS A 47 -16.70 -19.11 -18.30
N GLY A 48 -16.82 -20.42 -18.15
CA GLY A 48 -16.18 -21.40 -19.03
C GLY A 48 -16.88 -21.58 -20.39
N SER A 49 -17.95 -20.81 -20.66
CA SER A 49 -18.78 -20.93 -21.88
C SER A 49 -19.30 -22.35 -22.13
N ALA A 50 -19.44 -23.16 -21.08
CA ALA A 50 -19.91 -24.54 -21.18
C ALA A 50 -21.44 -24.63 -21.26
N LEU A 51 -22.16 -23.55 -20.93
CA LEU A 51 -23.62 -23.50 -20.84
C LEU A 51 -24.15 -22.15 -21.31
N ALA A 52 -25.25 -22.15 -22.05
CA ALA A 52 -25.92 -20.94 -22.52
C ALA A 52 -26.75 -20.28 -21.39
N PRO A 53 -26.39 -19.07 -20.91
CA PRO A 53 -27.07 -18.40 -19.81
C PRO A 53 -28.58 -18.15 -20.01
N PRO A 54 -29.08 -17.68 -21.19
CA PRO A 54 -30.50 -17.38 -21.36
C PRO A 54 -31.41 -18.60 -21.15
N SER A 55 -31.07 -19.74 -21.76
CA SER A 55 -31.84 -20.97 -21.61
C SER A 55 -31.81 -21.52 -20.19
N THR A 56 -30.66 -21.44 -19.53
CA THR A 56 -30.50 -21.91 -18.16
C THR A 56 -31.27 -21.02 -17.19
N TRP A 57 -31.18 -19.71 -17.34
CA TRP A 57 -31.93 -18.77 -16.51
C TRP A 57 -33.43 -18.99 -16.63
N LYS A 58 -33.96 -19.11 -17.85
CA LYS A 58 -35.39 -19.39 -18.09
C LYS A 58 -35.91 -20.65 -17.38
N ALA A 59 -35.06 -21.67 -17.24
CA ALA A 59 -35.41 -22.90 -16.53
C ALA A 59 -35.34 -22.75 -14.99
N LEU A 60 -34.47 -21.89 -14.48
CA LEU A 60 -34.20 -21.71 -13.05
C LEU A 60 -35.03 -20.60 -12.41
N GLU A 61 -35.37 -19.57 -13.17
CA GLU A 61 -36.03 -18.34 -12.71
C GLU A 61 -37.35 -18.59 -11.95
N PRO A 62 -38.27 -19.48 -12.38
CA PRO A 62 -39.49 -19.75 -11.63
C PRO A 62 -39.27 -20.33 -10.23
N LYS A 63 -38.14 -21.01 -10.00
CA LYS A 63 -37.79 -21.65 -8.72
C LYS A 63 -37.01 -20.70 -7.84
N LEU A 64 -35.88 -20.20 -8.35
CA LEU A 64 -35.01 -19.28 -7.62
C LEU A 64 -35.70 -17.93 -7.38
N GLY A 65 -36.65 -17.55 -8.24
CA GLY A 65 -37.45 -16.35 -8.08
C GLY A 65 -38.29 -16.33 -6.80
N ARG A 66 -38.67 -17.51 -6.29
CA ARG A 66 -39.46 -17.72 -5.06
C ARG A 66 -38.60 -18.10 -3.85
N ASP A 67 -37.28 -18.11 -3.98
CA ASP A 67 -36.38 -18.44 -2.88
C ASP A 67 -36.14 -17.20 -1.99
N HIS A 68 -36.45 -17.36 -0.70
CA HIS A 68 -36.32 -16.31 0.31
C HIS A 68 -35.14 -16.54 1.26
N ARG A 69 -34.33 -17.59 1.06
CA ARG A 69 -33.18 -17.89 1.92
C ARG A 69 -32.06 -16.90 1.61
N PRO A 70 -31.57 -16.11 2.61
CA PRO A 70 -30.59 -15.05 2.34
C PRO A 70 -29.30 -15.52 1.66
N SER A 71 -28.74 -16.66 2.09
CA SER A 71 -27.52 -17.22 1.51
C SER A 71 -27.68 -17.60 0.03
N VAL A 72 -28.85 -18.11 -0.34
CA VAL A 72 -29.19 -18.45 -1.73
C VAL A 72 -29.39 -17.18 -2.55
N GLN A 73 -30.07 -16.18 -2.01
CA GLN A 73 -30.25 -14.88 -2.69
C GLN A 73 -28.91 -14.17 -2.93
N ILE A 74 -27.98 -14.20 -1.98
CA ILE A 74 -26.62 -13.66 -2.16
C ILE A 74 -25.89 -14.40 -3.29
N SER A 75 -25.97 -15.74 -3.32
CA SER A 75 -25.36 -16.55 -4.37
C SER A 75 -26.02 -16.31 -5.74
N LEU A 76 -27.34 -16.07 -5.74
CA LEU A 76 -28.10 -15.68 -6.92
C LEU A 76 -27.66 -14.31 -7.46
N CYS A 77 -27.47 -13.32 -6.59
CA CYS A 77 -26.92 -12.02 -6.98
C CYS A 77 -25.56 -12.17 -7.66
N LYS A 78 -24.66 -12.98 -7.08
CA LYS A 78 -23.34 -13.27 -7.68
C LYS A 78 -23.43 -13.91 -9.06
N LEU A 79 -24.37 -14.85 -9.24
CA LEU A 79 -24.62 -15.47 -10.55
C LEU A 79 -25.14 -14.44 -11.56
N LEU A 80 -26.15 -13.66 -11.20
CA LEU A 80 -26.73 -12.62 -12.06
C LEU A 80 -25.76 -11.48 -12.37
N GLY A 81 -24.82 -11.18 -11.47
CA GLY A 81 -23.76 -10.21 -11.70
C GLY A 81 -22.79 -10.58 -12.83
N GLU A 82 -22.73 -11.84 -13.25
CA GLU A 82 -21.88 -12.26 -14.38
C GLU A 82 -22.52 -12.00 -15.74
N VAL A 83 -23.86 -11.86 -15.81
CA VAL A 83 -24.59 -11.72 -17.08
C VAL A 83 -24.03 -10.61 -18.00
N PRO A 84 -23.67 -9.40 -17.50
CA PRO A 84 -23.10 -8.35 -18.35
C PRO A 84 -21.76 -8.73 -19.00
N SER A 85 -20.96 -9.59 -18.35
CA SER A 85 -19.66 -10.04 -18.87
C SER A 85 -19.77 -11.08 -19.99
N LEU A 86 -20.93 -11.76 -20.07
CA LEU A 86 -21.21 -12.83 -21.01
C LEU A 86 -21.98 -12.33 -22.24
N ARG A 87 -22.01 -11.02 -22.46
CA ARG A 87 -22.84 -10.37 -23.49
C ARG A 87 -22.51 -10.87 -24.88
N VAL A 88 -23.55 -11.31 -25.58
CA VAL A 88 -23.54 -11.59 -27.02
C VAL A 88 -24.70 -10.80 -27.64
N SER A 89 -24.48 -10.18 -28.80
CA SER A 89 -25.51 -9.41 -29.52
C SER A 89 -26.62 -10.34 -30.03
N ASN A 90 -27.61 -10.62 -29.17
CA ASN A 90 -28.75 -11.47 -29.43
C ASN A 90 -29.95 -10.97 -28.57
N PRO A 91 -31.17 -10.83 -29.14
CA PRO A 91 -32.36 -10.43 -28.38
C PRO A 91 -32.62 -11.25 -27.10
N ASP A 92 -32.29 -12.54 -27.09
CA ASP A 92 -32.45 -13.38 -25.89
C ASP A 92 -31.53 -12.94 -24.74
N TYR A 93 -30.34 -12.45 -25.05
CA TYR A 93 -29.41 -11.91 -24.07
C TYR A 93 -29.84 -10.53 -23.57
N ASP A 94 -30.34 -9.66 -24.44
CA ASP A 94 -30.87 -8.35 -24.03
C ASP A 94 -32.08 -8.52 -23.09
N LYS A 95 -32.92 -9.52 -23.36
CA LYS A 95 -34.01 -9.91 -22.48
C LYS A 95 -33.50 -10.44 -21.14
N LEU A 96 -32.49 -11.32 -21.14
CA LEU A 96 -31.86 -11.83 -19.92
C LEU A 96 -31.27 -10.69 -19.07
N ILE A 97 -30.56 -9.74 -19.68
CA ILE A 97 -30.01 -8.57 -19.00
C ILE A 97 -31.12 -7.76 -18.32
N SER A 98 -32.23 -7.53 -19.03
CA SER A 98 -33.38 -6.79 -18.50
C SER A 98 -34.08 -7.53 -17.34
N GLU A 99 -34.24 -8.86 -17.44
CA GLU A 99 -34.86 -9.69 -16.39
C GLU A 99 -33.95 -9.81 -15.15
N ALA A 100 -32.65 -10.01 -15.37
CA ALA A 100 -31.66 -10.10 -14.31
C ALA A 100 -31.53 -8.78 -13.55
N SER A 101 -31.41 -7.65 -14.25
CA SER A 101 -31.33 -6.33 -13.62
C SER A 101 -32.59 -5.99 -12.82
N ARG A 102 -33.79 -6.27 -13.36
CA ARG A 102 -35.05 -6.09 -12.64
C ARG A 102 -35.10 -6.94 -11.37
N LYS A 103 -34.65 -8.21 -11.42
CA LYS A 103 -34.60 -9.08 -10.25
C LYS A 103 -33.63 -8.56 -9.20
N LEU A 104 -32.46 -8.08 -9.60
CA LEU A 104 -31.50 -7.47 -8.69
C LEU A 104 -32.07 -6.22 -8.04
N TRP A 105 -32.70 -5.33 -8.80
CA TRP A 105 -33.34 -4.13 -8.26
C TRP A 105 -34.45 -4.44 -7.26
N MET A 106 -35.27 -5.47 -7.50
CA MET A 106 -36.27 -5.93 -6.51
C MET A 106 -35.60 -6.43 -5.21
N LEU A 107 -34.45 -7.09 -5.31
CA LEU A 107 -33.69 -7.51 -4.12
C LEU A 107 -33.09 -6.33 -3.36
N VAL A 108 -32.72 -5.24 -4.05
CA VAL A 108 -32.28 -3.99 -3.41
C VAL A 108 -33.44 -3.31 -2.66
N SER A 109 -34.64 -3.26 -3.26
CA SER A 109 -35.79 -2.57 -2.65
C SER A 109 -36.50 -3.36 -1.56
N ASP A 110 -36.67 -4.67 -1.75
CA ASP A 110 -37.60 -5.47 -0.95
C ASP A 110 -36.90 -6.26 0.17
N SER A 111 -35.57 -6.35 0.14
CA SER A 111 -34.83 -7.14 1.13
C SER A 111 -34.74 -6.43 2.48
N ASN A 112 -35.24 -7.09 3.52
CA ASN A 112 -35.02 -6.69 4.91
C ASN A 112 -33.63 -7.10 5.43
N VAL A 113 -32.92 -7.98 4.72
CA VAL A 113 -31.58 -8.45 5.08
C VAL A 113 -30.53 -7.60 4.34
N PRO A 114 -29.68 -6.83 5.06
CA PRO A 114 -28.77 -5.88 4.44
C PRO A 114 -27.75 -6.56 3.53
N GLU A 115 -27.25 -7.75 3.90
CA GLU A 115 -26.26 -8.49 3.11
C GLU A 115 -26.78 -8.89 1.72
N VAL A 116 -28.08 -9.16 1.60
CA VAL A 116 -28.72 -9.48 0.32
C VAL A 116 -28.83 -8.23 -0.55
N ALA A 117 -29.24 -7.10 0.03
CA ALA A 117 -29.33 -5.82 -0.67
C ALA A 117 -27.95 -5.34 -1.13
N GLU A 118 -26.92 -5.50 -0.29
CA GLU A 118 -25.53 -5.21 -0.65
C GLU A 118 -25.03 -6.11 -1.78
N ALA A 119 -25.28 -7.42 -1.71
CA ALA A 119 -24.90 -8.35 -2.76
C ALA A 119 -25.61 -8.02 -4.10
N ALA A 120 -26.86 -7.57 -4.03
CA ALA A 120 -27.60 -7.12 -5.21
C ALA A 120 -27.02 -5.81 -5.79
N CYS A 121 -26.63 -4.85 -4.95
CA CYS A 121 -25.92 -3.64 -5.38
C CYS A 121 -24.57 -3.96 -6.02
N ASP A 122 -23.80 -4.85 -5.42
CA ASP A 122 -22.51 -5.30 -5.96
C ASP A 122 -22.69 -5.99 -7.32
N ALA A 123 -23.74 -6.81 -7.49
CA ALA A 123 -24.08 -7.41 -8.77
C ALA A 123 -24.50 -6.37 -9.82
N LEU A 124 -25.33 -5.38 -9.44
CA LEU A 124 -25.73 -4.28 -10.31
C LEU A 124 -24.53 -3.42 -10.75
N SER A 125 -23.47 -3.34 -9.94
CA SER A 125 -22.26 -2.57 -10.28
C SER A 125 -21.53 -3.11 -11.52
N ALA A 126 -21.79 -4.37 -11.90
CA ALA A 126 -21.28 -4.95 -13.13
C ALA A 126 -21.99 -4.40 -14.38
N TYR A 127 -23.26 -3.99 -14.26
CA TYR A 127 -24.12 -3.51 -15.36
C TYR A 127 -23.79 -2.06 -15.73
N LYS A 128 -23.95 -1.73 -17.01
CA LYS A 128 -23.94 -0.33 -17.49
C LYS A 128 -25.30 0.31 -17.22
N ILE A 129 -25.33 1.63 -17.08
CA ILE A 129 -26.60 2.37 -16.89
C ILE A 129 -27.57 2.11 -18.06
N ASP A 130 -27.04 1.96 -19.28
CA ASP A 130 -27.83 1.70 -20.48
C ASP A 130 -28.37 0.25 -20.57
N ASP A 131 -27.97 -0.65 -19.65
CA ASP A 131 -28.37 -2.06 -19.66
C ASP A 131 -29.78 -2.29 -19.11
N TYR A 132 -30.36 -1.29 -18.43
CA TYR A 132 -31.70 -1.36 -17.86
C TYR A 132 -32.45 -0.06 -18.07
N LYS A 133 -33.77 -0.14 -18.18
CA LYS A 133 -34.63 1.02 -18.43
C LYS A 133 -35.22 1.53 -17.13
N LEU A 134 -35.75 2.74 -17.16
CA LEU A 134 -36.44 3.35 -16.00
C LEU A 134 -37.58 2.46 -15.46
N LYS A 135 -38.25 1.69 -16.33
CA LYS A 135 -39.30 0.73 -15.93
C LYS A 135 -38.80 -0.51 -15.18
N ASP A 136 -37.51 -0.82 -15.27
CA ASP A 136 -36.91 -1.97 -14.57
C ASP A 136 -36.52 -1.61 -13.13
N ILE A 137 -36.50 -0.30 -12.80
CA ILE A 137 -36.22 0.23 -11.48
C ILE A 137 -37.52 0.32 -10.66
N PRO A 138 -37.54 -0.15 -9.40
CA PRO A 138 -38.68 -0.12 -8.51
C PRO A 138 -39.30 1.27 -8.36
N GLU A 139 -40.63 1.29 -8.21
CA GLU A 139 -41.39 2.54 -8.16
C GLU A 139 -40.98 3.47 -7.02
N ILE A 140 -40.54 2.90 -5.89
CA ILE A 140 -40.08 3.66 -4.72
C ILE A 140 -38.96 4.64 -5.05
N TYR A 141 -38.07 4.32 -6.00
CA TYR A 141 -36.90 5.14 -6.33
C TYR A 141 -37.17 6.20 -7.41
N ARG A 142 -38.26 6.07 -8.17
CA ARG A 142 -38.57 6.95 -9.31
C ARG A 142 -39.68 7.97 -9.02
N ARG A 143 -40.16 8.07 -7.77
CA ARG A 143 -41.24 8.97 -7.36
C ARG A 143 -40.95 10.46 -7.60
N THR A 144 -39.69 10.85 -7.56
CA THR A 144 -39.25 12.24 -7.73
C THR A 144 -38.98 12.61 -9.19
N VAL A 145 -38.99 11.63 -10.10
CA VAL A 145 -38.73 11.84 -11.52
C VAL A 145 -39.90 12.59 -12.16
N LYS A 146 -39.58 13.72 -12.79
CA LYS A 146 -40.54 14.52 -13.56
C LYS A 146 -40.22 14.43 -15.04
N LEU A 147 -41.25 14.46 -15.87
CA LEU A 147 -41.08 14.52 -17.32
C LEU A 147 -40.47 15.89 -17.71
N PRO A 148 -39.35 15.94 -18.46
CA PRO A 148 -38.78 17.20 -18.91
C PRO A 148 -39.74 17.98 -19.80
N ALA A 149 -39.68 19.32 -19.75
CA ALA A 149 -40.58 20.20 -20.51
C ALA A 149 -40.54 19.97 -22.03
N SER A 150 -39.43 19.47 -22.57
CA SER A 150 -39.27 19.10 -23.98
C SER A 150 -40.22 17.99 -24.45
N PHE A 151 -40.64 17.12 -23.52
CA PHE A 151 -41.59 16.04 -23.77
C PHE A 151 -43.04 16.45 -23.44
N CYS A 152 -43.26 17.59 -22.78
CA CYS A 152 -44.57 18.09 -22.36
C CYS A 152 -45.14 19.13 -23.35
N LYS A 153 -45.16 18.83 -24.66
CA LYS A 153 -45.65 19.80 -25.67
C LYS A 153 -47.17 20.02 -25.61
N THR A 154 -47.91 19.00 -25.17
CA THR A 154 -49.36 19.09 -24.92
C THR A 154 -49.69 18.66 -23.48
N PRO A 155 -50.86 19.07 -22.94
CA PRO A 155 -51.32 18.60 -21.62
C PRO A 155 -51.47 17.07 -21.55
N ALA A 156 -51.77 16.41 -22.68
CA ALA A 156 -51.84 14.95 -22.76
C ALA A 156 -50.45 14.31 -22.66
N ASP A 157 -49.42 14.92 -23.26
CA ASP A 157 -48.05 14.43 -23.14
C ASP A 157 -47.50 14.58 -21.71
N ALA A 158 -47.87 15.67 -21.03
CA ALA A 158 -47.50 15.91 -19.63
C ALA A 158 -48.11 14.90 -18.63
N ALA A 159 -49.19 14.21 -19.02
CA ALA A 159 -49.83 13.19 -18.20
C ALA A 159 -49.21 11.78 -18.36
N ARG A 160 -48.29 11.59 -19.32
CA ARG A 160 -47.62 10.31 -19.54
C ARG A 160 -46.62 10.05 -18.41
N LYS A 161 -46.52 8.78 -18.01
CA LYS A 161 -45.57 8.38 -16.96
C LYS A 161 -44.13 8.49 -17.48
N PRO A 162 -43.18 9.01 -16.69
CA PRO A 162 -41.79 9.17 -17.13
C PRO A 162 -41.15 7.86 -17.63
N GLU A 163 -41.46 6.72 -17.02
CA GLU A 163 -40.94 5.41 -17.41
C GLU A 163 -41.37 4.91 -18.80
N ASP A 164 -42.46 5.46 -19.34
CA ASP A 164 -43.01 5.09 -20.65
C ASP A 164 -42.52 6.02 -21.78
N VAL A 165 -41.81 7.09 -21.41
CA VAL A 165 -41.36 8.14 -22.34
C VAL A 165 -39.84 8.23 -22.38
N LEU A 166 -39.19 8.15 -21.22
CA LEU A 166 -37.74 8.32 -21.11
C LEU A 166 -37.02 7.03 -21.50
N ASP A 167 -36.05 7.17 -22.40
CA ASP A 167 -35.18 6.10 -22.88
C ASP A 167 -33.88 5.97 -22.06
N TYR A 168 -33.69 6.84 -21.06
CA TYR A 168 -32.56 6.83 -20.12
C TYR A 168 -33.04 6.78 -18.66
N VAL A 169 -32.11 6.53 -17.73
CA VAL A 169 -32.34 6.59 -16.27
C VAL A 169 -31.99 7.99 -15.76
N PRO A 170 -32.96 8.79 -15.27
CA PRO A 170 -32.71 10.15 -14.78
C PRO A 170 -31.86 10.21 -13.51
N CYS A 171 -31.08 11.28 -13.37
CA CYS A 171 -30.14 11.47 -12.27
C CYS A 171 -30.82 11.62 -10.89
N GLU A 172 -32.08 12.04 -10.86
CA GLU A 172 -32.89 12.27 -9.66
C GLU A 172 -33.18 10.98 -8.87
N ILE A 173 -33.01 9.82 -9.51
CA ILE A 173 -33.26 8.50 -8.90
C ILE A 173 -32.19 8.15 -7.89
N TRP A 174 -30.94 8.51 -8.15
CA TRP A 174 -29.81 8.02 -7.34
C TRP A 174 -29.86 8.48 -5.89
N PRO A 175 -30.18 9.75 -5.56
CA PRO A 175 -30.43 10.14 -4.17
C PRO A 175 -31.56 9.34 -3.50
N GLU A 176 -32.64 9.03 -4.24
CA GLU A 176 -33.75 8.23 -3.72
C GLU A 176 -33.35 6.78 -3.47
N VAL A 177 -32.41 6.23 -4.27
CA VAL A 177 -31.82 4.90 -4.01
C VAL A 177 -31.11 4.87 -2.67
N PHE A 178 -30.32 5.90 -2.32
CA PHE A 178 -29.73 5.99 -0.99
C PHE A 178 -30.80 6.15 0.10
N LYS A 179 -31.83 6.98 -0.14
CA LYS A 179 -32.85 7.30 0.85
C LYS A 179 -33.77 6.13 1.20
N TYR A 180 -34.23 5.38 0.20
CA TYR A 180 -35.25 4.35 0.38
C TYR A 180 -34.71 2.92 0.49
N THR A 181 -33.41 2.70 0.21
CA THR A 181 -32.77 1.42 0.52
C THR A 181 -32.56 1.29 2.02
N ASN A 182 -32.55 0.06 2.54
CA ASN A 182 -32.23 -0.21 3.93
C ASN A 182 -30.93 0.51 4.35
N GLN A 183 -30.99 1.34 5.39
CA GLN A 183 -29.86 2.16 5.83
C GLN A 183 -28.65 1.33 6.26
N ALA A 184 -28.85 0.09 6.72
CA ALA A 184 -27.77 -0.83 7.03
C ALA A 184 -27.03 -1.34 5.77
N ALA A 185 -27.64 -1.24 4.58
CA ALA A 185 -27.07 -1.64 3.30
C ALA A 185 -26.50 -0.45 2.48
N LEU A 186 -26.41 0.75 3.05
CA LEU A 186 -25.80 1.92 2.41
C LEU A 186 -24.38 1.67 1.88
N PRO A 187 -23.51 0.88 2.55
CA PRO A 187 -22.20 0.56 2.00
C PRO A 187 -22.27 -0.09 0.60
N GLY A 188 -23.25 -0.98 0.37
CA GLY A 188 -23.48 -1.58 -0.95
C GLY A 188 -23.96 -0.57 -1.98
N VAL A 189 -24.85 0.34 -1.60
CA VAL A 189 -25.34 1.42 -2.48
C VAL A 189 -24.20 2.37 -2.86
N SER A 190 -23.34 2.75 -1.90
CA SER A 190 -22.13 3.54 -2.17
C SER A 190 -21.21 2.83 -3.15
N ARG A 191 -20.95 1.52 -2.99
CA ARG A 191 -20.11 0.75 -3.95
C ARG A 191 -20.72 0.74 -5.36
N LEU A 192 -22.03 0.51 -5.48
CA LEU A 192 -22.75 0.57 -6.76
C LEU A 192 -22.58 1.94 -7.42
N CYS A 193 -22.96 3.02 -6.71
CA CYS A 193 -22.91 4.37 -7.24
C CYS A 193 -21.48 4.81 -7.57
N SER A 194 -20.49 4.49 -6.73
CA SER A 194 -19.08 4.78 -7.02
C SER A 194 -18.62 4.08 -8.30
N ARG A 195 -18.98 2.81 -8.54
CA ARG A 195 -18.63 2.12 -9.80
C ARG A 195 -19.27 2.75 -11.03
N LEU A 196 -20.51 3.21 -10.91
CA LEU A 196 -21.21 3.88 -11.99
C LEU A 196 -20.61 5.27 -12.28
N VAL A 197 -20.28 6.06 -11.26
CA VAL A 197 -19.55 7.34 -11.40
C VAL A 197 -18.17 7.11 -11.99
N GLU A 198 -17.45 6.06 -11.56
CA GLU A 198 -16.13 5.70 -12.10
C GLU A 198 -16.20 5.49 -13.63
N ARG A 199 -17.23 4.77 -14.10
CA ARG A 199 -17.47 4.54 -15.54
C ARG A 199 -17.85 5.82 -16.28
N GLU A 200 -18.72 6.63 -15.69
CA GLU A 200 -19.15 7.92 -16.23
C GLU A 200 -17.96 8.88 -16.42
N VAL A 201 -17.19 9.09 -15.35
CA VAL A 201 -16.03 9.99 -15.31
C VAL A 201 -14.92 9.51 -16.25
N ARG A 202 -14.72 8.20 -16.37
CA ARG A 202 -13.78 7.63 -17.35
C ARG A 202 -14.18 7.97 -18.78
N ALA A 203 -15.47 7.99 -19.09
CA ALA A 203 -16.01 8.30 -20.41
C ALA A 203 -16.00 9.81 -20.75
N HIS A 204 -15.86 10.70 -19.75
CA HIS A 204 -15.81 12.13 -19.99
C HIS A 204 -14.60 12.55 -20.84
N ARG A 205 -14.86 13.37 -21.86
CA ARG A 205 -13.85 14.00 -22.71
C ARG A 205 -13.28 15.26 -22.05
N SER A 206 -12.11 15.71 -22.49
CA SER A 206 -11.42 16.89 -21.93
C SER A 206 -12.27 18.17 -21.95
N GLY A 207 -13.17 18.32 -22.93
CA GLY A 207 -14.06 19.49 -23.03
C GLY A 207 -15.00 19.68 -21.83
N VAL A 208 -15.34 18.62 -21.08
CA VAL A 208 -16.16 18.72 -19.85
C VAL A 208 -15.38 19.42 -18.73
N TYR A 209 -14.06 19.34 -18.75
CA TYR A 209 -13.16 19.93 -17.75
C TYR A 209 -12.61 21.29 -18.17
N ALA A 210 -12.93 21.76 -19.38
CA ALA A 210 -12.50 23.07 -19.86
C ALA A 210 -13.39 24.17 -19.26
N PRO A 211 -12.87 25.06 -18.41
CA PRO A 211 -13.68 26.09 -17.78
C PRO A 211 -14.17 27.10 -18.83
N GLN A 212 -15.50 27.29 -18.92
CA GLN A 212 -16.09 28.37 -19.71
C GLN A 212 -15.95 29.70 -18.95
N ARG A 213 -14.76 30.31 -18.93
CA ARG A 213 -14.42 31.60 -18.26
C ARG A 213 -14.61 31.68 -16.74
N ALA A 214 -15.62 31.03 -16.17
CA ALA A 214 -15.95 30.97 -14.76
C ALA A 214 -16.36 29.54 -14.38
N GLU A 215 -16.21 29.21 -13.10
CA GLU A 215 -16.61 27.93 -12.55
C GLU A 215 -18.16 27.81 -12.56
N PRO A 216 -18.73 26.68 -13.04
CA PRO A 216 -20.17 26.55 -13.11
C PRO A 216 -20.76 26.40 -11.70
N HIS A 217 -21.89 27.07 -11.46
CA HIS A 217 -22.61 27.01 -10.18
C HIS A 217 -23.24 25.63 -9.91
N GLY A 218 -23.35 24.78 -10.94
CA GLY A 218 -23.92 23.44 -10.83
C GLY A 218 -23.61 22.61 -12.07
N LEU A 219 -24.00 21.35 -12.03
CA LEU A 219 -23.70 20.36 -13.06
C LEU A 219 -24.79 20.25 -14.14
N ALA A 220 -25.58 21.31 -14.34
CA ALA A 220 -26.68 21.33 -15.30
C ALA A 220 -26.25 21.09 -16.76
N HIS A 221 -24.98 21.35 -17.07
CA HIS A 221 -24.37 21.12 -18.39
C HIS A 221 -24.08 19.64 -18.67
N LEU A 222 -24.07 18.78 -17.64
CA LEU A 222 -23.95 17.33 -17.82
C LEU A 222 -25.29 16.72 -18.25
N HIS A 223 -25.22 15.55 -18.86
CA HIS A 223 -26.41 14.81 -19.31
C HIS A 223 -27.41 14.57 -18.15
N HIS A 224 -28.71 14.51 -18.46
CA HIS A 224 -29.75 14.25 -17.45
C HIS A 224 -29.68 12.87 -16.80
N ALA A 225 -28.89 11.96 -17.37
CA ALA A 225 -28.58 10.64 -16.81
C ALA A 225 -27.31 10.61 -15.95
N SER A 226 -26.62 11.76 -15.78
CA SER A 226 -25.36 11.85 -15.04
C SER A 226 -25.58 11.53 -13.56
N LEU A 227 -24.91 10.49 -13.06
CA LEU A 227 -25.04 10.07 -11.66
C LEU A 227 -24.36 11.08 -10.75
N ALA A 228 -23.16 11.53 -11.14
CA ALA A 228 -22.41 12.55 -10.43
C ALA A 228 -23.23 13.84 -10.24
N ARG A 229 -23.93 14.29 -11.29
CA ARG A 229 -24.85 15.44 -11.22
C ARG A 229 -25.93 15.24 -10.16
N GLY A 230 -26.66 14.12 -10.22
CA GLY A 230 -27.79 13.86 -9.32
C GLY A 230 -27.39 13.84 -7.85
N LEU A 231 -26.30 13.14 -7.53
CA LEU A 231 -25.78 13.06 -6.17
C LEU A 231 -25.27 14.41 -5.65
N LEU A 232 -24.53 15.14 -6.47
CA LEU A 232 -23.89 16.38 -6.05
C LEU A 232 -24.89 17.54 -5.90
N GLU A 233 -25.86 17.65 -6.81
CA GLU A 233 -26.95 18.63 -6.68
C GLU A 233 -27.83 18.33 -5.47
N CYS A 234 -28.12 17.06 -5.19
CA CYS A 234 -28.83 16.66 -3.98
C CYS A 234 -28.03 17.05 -2.72
N PHE A 235 -26.75 16.70 -2.67
CA PHE A 235 -25.89 17.02 -1.53
C PHE A 235 -25.78 18.54 -1.33
N LYS A 236 -25.54 19.31 -2.40
CA LYS A 236 -25.49 20.77 -2.37
C LYS A 236 -26.78 21.36 -1.81
N LYS A 237 -27.94 20.93 -2.33
CA LYS A 237 -29.25 21.41 -1.86
C LYS A 237 -29.45 21.14 -0.36
N GLN A 238 -29.09 19.95 0.14
CA GLN A 238 -29.23 19.59 1.55
C GLN A 238 -28.19 20.24 2.47
N ALA A 239 -27.03 20.61 1.92
CA ALA A 239 -26.03 21.40 2.62
C ALA A 239 -26.48 22.86 2.80
N THR A 240 -27.03 23.50 1.76
CA THR A 240 -27.47 24.91 1.80
C THR A 240 -28.85 25.11 2.40
N THR A 241 -29.75 24.15 2.20
CA THR A 241 -31.14 24.22 2.68
C THR A 241 -31.49 22.88 3.32
N PRO A 242 -31.05 22.66 4.57
CA PRO A 242 -31.28 21.40 5.26
C PRO A 242 -32.77 21.12 5.34
N SER A 243 -33.17 19.95 4.84
CA SER A 243 -34.53 19.43 4.98
C SER A 243 -34.49 18.13 5.79
N HIS A 244 -35.57 17.83 6.51
CA HIS A 244 -35.72 16.54 7.19
C HIS A 244 -36.00 15.37 6.21
N ASP A 245 -36.03 15.64 4.90
CA ASP A 245 -36.35 14.64 3.87
C ASP A 245 -35.24 13.60 3.69
N PHE A 246 -34.00 13.93 4.04
CA PHE A 246 -32.84 13.03 3.92
C PHE A 246 -32.20 12.80 5.29
N PRO A 247 -32.15 11.55 5.78
CA PRO A 247 -31.43 11.21 7.00
C PRO A 247 -29.94 11.53 6.90
N GLU A 248 -29.31 11.83 8.02
CA GLU A 248 -27.87 12.11 8.09
C GLU A 248 -26.97 10.96 7.58
N PRO A 249 -27.22 9.68 7.95
CA PRO A 249 -26.43 8.56 7.41
C PRO A 249 -26.48 8.46 5.88
N VAL A 250 -27.62 8.83 5.28
CA VAL A 250 -27.82 8.83 3.83
C VAL A 250 -26.96 9.92 3.17
N LEU A 251 -26.93 11.13 3.73
CA LEU A 251 -26.13 12.23 3.19
C LEU A 251 -24.63 11.97 3.33
N LEU A 252 -24.20 11.37 4.46
CA LEU A 252 -22.83 10.93 4.64
C LEU A 252 -22.45 9.83 3.63
N ALA A 253 -23.33 8.86 3.37
CA ALA A 253 -23.10 7.83 2.35
C ALA A 253 -22.97 8.43 0.93
N ILE A 254 -23.77 9.45 0.60
CA ILE A 254 -23.63 10.22 -0.64
C ILE A 254 -22.28 10.94 -0.68
N LEU A 255 -21.88 11.60 0.41
CA LEU A 255 -20.59 12.29 0.50
C LEU A 255 -19.40 11.32 0.37
N HIS A 256 -19.45 10.14 0.99
CA HIS A 256 -18.46 9.07 0.82
C HIS A 256 -18.35 8.59 -0.63
N THR A 257 -19.49 8.52 -1.33
CA THR A 257 -19.53 8.18 -2.75
C THR A 257 -18.85 9.29 -3.58
N LEU A 258 -19.18 10.55 -3.34
CA LEU A 258 -18.56 11.70 -4.03
C LEU A 258 -17.06 11.84 -3.75
N THR A 259 -16.58 11.33 -2.61
CA THR A 259 -15.17 11.37 -2.18
C THR A 259 -14.39 10.09 -2.48
N SER A 260 -14.96 9.15 -3.24
CA SER A 260 -14.24 7.95 -3.69
C SER A 260 -13.08 8.30 -4.64
N GLU A 261 -12.09 7.40 -4.77
CA GLU A 261 -11.00 7.59 -5.73
C GLU A 261 -11.46 7.24 -7.15
N TYR A 262 -11.56 8.27 -8.00
CA TYR A 262 -11.93 8.16 -9.41
C TYR A 262 -10.71 8.35 -10.33
N PRO A 263 -10.75 7.82 -11.57
CA PRO A 263 -9.65 7.96 -12.53
C PRO A 263 -9.40 9.40 -12.97
N LYS A 264 -10.43 10.26 -12.90
CA LYS A 264 -10.35 11.71 -13.07
C LYS A 264 -11.15 12.36 -11.94
N PRO A 265 -10.90 13.62 -11.58
CA PRO A 265 -11.80 14.33 -10.68
C PRO A 265 -13.21 14.41 -11.28
N LEU A 266 -14.22 14.61 -10.43
CA LEU A 266 -15.55 15.00 -10.87
C LEU A 266 -15.48 16.29 -11.73
N PRO A 267 -16.45 16.52 -12.63
CA PRO A 267 -16.52 17.76 -13.39
C PRO A 267 -16.51 19.01 -12.48
N PRO A 268 -15.82 20.09 -12.88
CA PRO A 268 -15.70 21.29 -12.06
C PRO A 268 -17.07 21.84 -11.63
N LEU A 269 -17.20 22.26 -10.37
CA LEU A 269 -18.30 23.10 -9.91
C LEU A 269 -17.87 23.98 -8.74
N ASP A 270 -18.66 25.02 -8.51
CA ASP A 270 -18.54 25.87 -7.33
C ASP A 270 -18.90 25.11 -6.04
N LEU A 271 -17.88 24.90 -5.20
CA LEU A 271 -17.93 24.22 -3.91
C LEU A 271 -18.07 25.17 -2.72
N CYS A 272 -18.35 26.47 -2.92
CA CYS A 272 -18.49 27.44 -1.82
C CYS A 272 -19.57 27.11 -0.79
N PHE A 273 -20.43 26.11 -1.04
CA PHE A 273 -21.41 25.60 -0.08
C PHE A 273 -20.83 24.62 0.95
N LEU A 274 -19.65 24.04 0.71
CA LEU A 274 -19.05 23.04 1.62
C LEU A 274 -18.77 23.55 3.04
N PRO A 275 -18.30 24.80 3.25
CA PRO A 275 -18.07 25.32 4.60
C PRO A 275 -19.31 25.26 5.52
N GLU A 276 -20.52 25.41 4.97
CA GLU A 276 -21.78 25.28 5.73
C GLU A 276 -21.95 23.87 6.34
N ALA A 277 -21.33 22.85 5.75
CA ALA A 277 -21.37 21.48 6.24
C ALA A 277 -20.25 21.16 7.25
N PHE A 278 -19.19 21.97 7.36
CA PHE A 278 -18.05 21.69 8.24
C PHE A 278 -18.43 21.65 9.73
N HIS A 279 -19.45 22.42 10.11
CA HIS A 279 -19.91 22.54 11.50
C HIS A 279 -20.85 21.42 11.95
N ARG A 280 -21.28 20.53 11.04
CA ARG A 280 -22.26 19.47 11.35
C ARG A 280 -21.65 18.25 12.07
N GLY A 281 -20.32 18.13 12.09
CA GLY A 281 -19.63 17.06 12.79
C GLY A 281 -18.33 16.64 12.12
N LYS A 282 -17.57 15.76 12.78
CA LYS A 282 -16.25 15.32 12.32
C LYS A 282 -16.30 14.57 10.98
N GLU A 283 -17.28 13.69 10.81
CA GLU A 283 -17.47 12.93 9.56
C GLU A 283 -17.84 13.83 8.37
N TRP A 284 -18.66 14.85 8.61
CA TRP A 284 -18.99 15.85 7.58
C TRP A 284 -17.77 16.66 7.18
N ARG A 285 -17.00 17.14 8.16
CA ARG A 285 -15.76 17.88 7.90
C ARG A 285 -14.77 17.02 7.11
N ARG A 286 -14.53 15.77 7.55
CA ARG A 286 -13.71 14.77 6.84
C ARG A 286 -14.13 14.60 5.39
N GLY A 287 -15.41 14.35 5.14
CA GLY A 287 -15.92 14.18 3.79
C GLY A 287 -15.79 15.45 2.93
N CYS A 288 -16.13 16.62 3.49
CA CYS A 288 -16.08 17.86 2.72
C CYS A 288 -14.64 18.31 2.40
N VAL A 289 -13.71 18.18 3.35
CA VAL A 289 -12.28 18.46 3.12
C VAL A 289 -11.70 17.47 2.11
N THR A 290 -12.04 16.19 2.20
CA THR A 290 -11.63 15.17 1.21
C THR A 290 -12.19 15.48 -0.18
N LEU A 291 -13.44 15.92 -0.27
CA LEU A 291 -14.07 16.29 -1.54
C LEU A 291 -13.35 17.49 -2.16
N ALA A 292 -13.10 18.54 -1.38
CA ALA A 292 -12.34 19.70 -1.81
C ALA A 292 -10.93 19.30 -2.28
N ALA A 293 -10.23 18.45 -1.51
CA ALA A 293 -8.90 17.94 -1.86
C ALA A 293 -8.87 17.22 -3.21
N ARG A 294 -9.87 16.39 -3.49
CA ARG A 294 -9.99 15.69 -4.79
C ARG A 294 -10.34 16.62 -5.95
N GLN A 295 -10.98 17.75 -5.67
CA GLN A 295 -11.41 18.72 -6.69
C GLN A 295 -10.40 19.87 -6.90
N ALA A 296 -9.40 20.03 -6.04
CA ALA A 296 -8.46 21.16 -6.05
C ALA A 296 -7.72 21.39 -7.38
N GLN A 297 -7.51 20.35 -8.19
CA GLN A 297 -6.86 20.46 -9.50
C GLN A 297 -7.76 21.09 -10.57
N VAL A 298 -9.08 20.98 -10.43
CA VAL A 298 -10.06 21.37 -11.45
C VAL A 298 -11.02 22.46 -10.99
N SER A 299 -11.08 22.72 -9.69
CA SER A 299 -11.99 23.68 -9.06
C SER A 299 -11.22 24.73 -8.25
N GLN A 300 -11.43 26.01 -8.58
CA GLN A 300 -10.79 27.13 -7.88
C GLN A 300 -11.40 27.35 -6.49
N SER A 301 -12.72 27.21 -6.36
CA SER A 301 -13.40 27.26 -5.06
C SER A 301 -12.91 26.16 -4.13
N ALA A 302 -12.72 24.93 -4.62
CA ALA A 302 -12.13 23.82 -3.85
C ALA A 302 -10.74 24.18 -3.30
N ARG A 303 -9.88 24.73 -4.16
CA ARG A 303 -8.53 25.15 -3.76
C ARG A 303 -8.54 26.23 -2.70
N ARG A 304 -9.39 27.26 -2.85
CA ARG A 304 -9.53 28.33 -1.85
C ARG A 304 -10.03 27.81 -0.50
N ILE A 305 -10.99 26.87 -0.51
CA ILE A 305 -11.49 26.23 0.71
C ILE A 305 -10.36 25.48 1.43
N LEU A 306 -9.53 24.74 0.68
CA LEU A 306 -8.38 24.04 1.26
C LEU A 306 -7.31 25.00 1.79
N GLU A 307 -7.01 26.08 1.07
CA GLU A 307 -6.05 27.09 1.55
C GLU A 307 -6.51 27.69 2.88
N ASN A 308 -7.80 28.03 3.00
CA ASN A 308 -8.38 28.53 4.24
C ASN A 308 -8.40 27.48 5.36
N TYR A 309 -8.75 26.23 5.04
CA TYR A 309 -8.75 25.12 6.01
C TYR A 309 -7.34 24.90 6.55
N LEU A 310 -6.35 24.75 5.65
CA LEU A 310 -4.95 24.53 5.99
C LEU A 310 -4.33 25.68 6.77
N GLN A 311 -4.73 26.93 6.51
CA GLN A 311 -4.28 28.08 7.33
C GLN A 311 -4.74 27.98 8.79
N GLY A 312 -5.87 27.32 9.05
CA GLY A 312 -6.37 27.04 10.39
C GLY A 312 -5.78 25.79 11.05
N ILE A 313 -4.97 25.00 10.33
CA ILE A 313 -4.34 23.79 10.87
C ILE A 313 -2.99 24.14 11.47
N ASP A 314 -2.91 24.03 12.80
CA ASP A 314 -1.69 24.16 13.59
C ASP A 314 -1.69 23.19 14.79
N GLY A 315 -0.69 23.25 15.68
CA GLY A 315 -0.65 22.37 16.85
C GLY A 315 -1.68 22.66 17.94
N ASN A 316 -2.45 23.75 17.83
CA ASN A 316 -3.61 24.00 18.69
C ASN A 316 -4.92 23.51 18.07
N ALA A 317 -4.88 23.08 16.80
CA ALA A 317 -6.03 22.49 16.14
C ALA A 317 -6.44 21.17 16.81
N GLU A 318 -7.68 20.75 16.57
CA GLU A 318 -8.16 19.46 17.05
C GLU A 318 -7.31 18.32 16.47
N GLU A 319 -6.89 17.35 17.29
CA GLU A 319 -6.04 16.22 16.83
C GLU A 319 -6.66 15.50 15.62
N THR A 320 -8.00 15.44 15.56
CA THR A 320 -8.73 14.85 14.44
C THR A 320 -8.53 15.59 13.11
N ASP A 321 -8.41 16.91 13.14
CA ASP A 321 -8.14 17.74 11.96
C ASP A 321 -6.69 17.64 11.50
N ILE A 322 -5.76 17.56 12.47
CA ILE A 322 -4.34 17.30 12.20
C ILE A 322 -4.22 15.94 11.51
N LEU A 323 -4.77 14.88 12.11
CA LEU A 323 -4.72 13.53 11.54
C LEU A 323 -5.39 13.47 10.17
N LEU A 324 -6.53 14.14 9.99
CA LEU A 324 -7.20 14.22 8.69
C LEU A 324 -6.26 14.81 7.62
N THR A 325 -5.59 15.92 7.92
CA THR A 325 -4.67 16.59 6.99
C THR A 325 -3.55 15.66 6.52
N PHE A 326 -2.97 14.90 7.44
CA PHE A 326 -1.91 13.93 7.12
C PHE A 326 -2.45 12.68 6.42
N GLU A 327 -3.66 12.23 6.75
CA GLU A 327 -4.32 11.08 6.11
C GLU A 327 -4.62 11.36 4.63
N ILE A 328 -5.10 12.56 4.31
CA ILE A 328 -5.38 12.97 2.92
C ILE A 328 -4.16 13.57 2.22
N LEU A 329 -2.97 13.57 2.85
CA LEU A 329 -1.75 14.14 2.30
C LEU A 329 -1.40 13.61 0.89
N PRO A 330 -1.57 12.31 0.56
CA PRO A 330 -1.36 11.82 -0.81
C PRO A 330 -2.29 12.44 -1.85
N ILE A 331 -3.46 12.93 -1.44
CA ILE A 331 -4.41 13.66 -2.30
C ILE A 331 -3.99 15.13 -2.41
N LEU A 332 -3.68 15.76 -1.27
CA LEU A 332 -3.22 17.15 -1.21
C LEU A 332 -1.95 17.37 -2.04
N CYS A 333 -0.98 16.45 -1.97
CA CYS A 333 0.25 16.53 -2.75
C CYS A 333 0.06 16.37 -4.27
N ARG A 334 -1.15 16.02 -4.74
CA ARG A 334 -1.55 16.06 -6.15
C ARG A 334 -2.19 17.40 -6.51
N GLY A 335 -2.99 18.00 -5.62
CA GLY A 335 -3.81 19.17 -5.95
C GLY A 335 -3.23 20.52 -5.55
N MET A 336 -2.40 20.55 -4.51
CA MET A 336 -1.97 21.78 -3.84
C MET A 336 -0.48 22.07 -4.08
N PRO A 337 -0.10 23.36 -4.18
CA PRO A 337 1.31 23.75 -4.32
C PRO A 337 2.07 23.57 -2.99
N PRO A 338 3.39 23.35 -3.04
CA PRO A 338 4.22 23.20 -1.84
C PRO A 338 4.08 24.35 -0.83
N ASN A 339 3.92 25.59 -1.31
CA ASN A 339 3.81 26.77 -0.44
C ASN A 339 2.55 26.78 0.42
N ALA A 340 1.47 26.12 -0.02
CA ALA A 340 0.25 25.98 0.77
C ALA A 340 0.35 24.84 1.80
N LEU A 341 1.16 23.82 1.51
CA LEU A 341 1.32 22.64 2.36
C LEU A 341 2.42 22.79 3.41
N ARG A 342 3.50 23.53 3.12
CA ARG A 342 4.65 23.64 4.02
C ARG A 342 4.27 24.17 5.42
N PRO A 343 3.63 25.35 5.56
CA PRO A 343 3.38 25.92 6.88
C PRO A 343 2.57 25.02 7.84
N PRO A 344 1.42 24.44 7.46
CA PRO A 344 0.66 23.59 8.38
C PRO A 344 1.41 22.30 8.72
N LEU A 345 2.12 21.70 7.76
CA LEU A 345 2.88 20.46 8.02
C LEU A 345 4.03 20.71 9.00
N GLU A 346 4.86 21.73 8.75
CA GLU A 346 5.99 22.07 9.63
C GLU A 346 5.53 22.47 11.03
N LYS A 347 4.46 23.26 11.14
CA LYS A 347 3.92 23.69 12.44
C LYS A 347 3.36 22.50 13.23
N CYS A 348 2.50 21.68 12.63
CA CYS A 348 1.94 20.50 13.30
C CYS A 348 3.01 19.47 13.70
N LEU A 349 4.05 19.27 12.89
CA LEU A 349 5.17 18.37 13.23
C LEU A 349 6.05 18.96 14.33
N SER A 350 6.33 20.27 14.29
CA SER A 350 7.11 20.94 15.34
C SER A 350 6.40 20.86 16.69
N ASP A 351 5.10 21.14 16.70
CA ASP A 351 4.28 21.14 17.91
C ASP A 351 4.18 19.72 18.49
N SER A 352 3.89 18.71 17.66
CA SER A 352 3.84 17.31 18.12
C SER A 352 5.21 16.74 18.53
N PHE A 353 6.30 17.17 17.86
CA PHE A 353 7.66 16.80 18.24
C PHE A 353 8.04 17.39 19.60
N SER A 354 7.64 18.64 19.89
CA SER A 354 7.98 19.30 21.17
C SER A 354 7.50 18.51 22.40
N VAL A 355 6.39 17.78 22.26
CA VAL A 355 5.82 16.92 23.32
C VAL A 355 6.70 15.69 23.59
N ILE A 356 7.39 15.17 22.58
CA ILE A 356 8.17 13.93 22.67
C ILE A 356 9.68 14.14 22.56
N ALA A 357 10.17 15.38 22.44
CA ALA A 357 11.57 15.69 22.15
C ALA A 357 12.55 15.02 23.14
N ASN A 358 12.15 14.93 24.42
CA ASN A 358 12.95 14.33 25.49
C ASN A 358 12.47 12.91 25.91
N THR A 359 11.50 12.34 25.19
CA THR A 359 10.94 11.02 25.49
C THR A 359 11.80 9.93 24.88
N LYS A 360 12.33 9.05 25.73
CA LYS A 360 13.25 7.98 25.32
C LYS A 360 12.48 6.71 24.96
N LEU A 361 13.04 5.91 24.06
CA LEU A 361 12.46 4.64 23.60
C LEU A 361 12.13 3.66 24.76
N LYS A 362 12.86 3.74 25.88
CA LYS A 362 12.69 2.86 27.06
C LYS A 362 11.74 3.41 28.13
N SER A 363 11.12 4.58 27.93
CA SER A 363 10.29 5.21 28.95
C SER A 363 8.80 4.81 28.83
N LYS A 364 8.37 3.93 29.75
CA LYS A 364 6.97 3.56 30.08
C LYS A 364 6.19 2.82 28.98
N GLY A 365 5.32 1.89 29.39
CA GLY A 365 4.55 0.96 28.55
C GLY A 365 3.45 1.60 27.69
N ILE A 366 3.78 2.69 27.01
CA ILE A 366 2.99 3.31 25.95
C ILE A 366 3.54 2.78 24.63
N GLU A 367 2.68 2.26 23.75
CA GLU A 367 3.10 1.80 22.43
C GLU A 367 3.59 2.99 21.58
N GLU A 368 4.69 2.83 20.85
CA GLU A 368 5.31 3.87 20.00
C GLU A 368 4.28 4.53 19.06
N THR A 369 3.27 3.76 18.63
CA THR A 369 2.20 4.15 17.71
C THR A 369 1.18 5.13 18.30
N GLU A 370 1.18 5.36 19.61
CA GLU A 370 0.23 6.28 20.25
C GLU A 370 0.60 7.76 20.05
N TYR A 371 1.89 8.07 19.87
CA TYR A 371 2.35 9.45 19.73
C TYR A 371 1.96 10.08 18.39
N LEU A 372 1.42 11.30 18.44
CA LEU A 372 0.96 12.04 17.25
C LEU A 372 2.08 12.25 16.22
N PHE A 373 3.29 12.63 16.65
CA PHE A 373 4.43 12.80 15.76
C PHE A 373 4.80 11.51 15.01
N VAL A 374 4.71 10.35 15.69
CA VAL A 374 4.97 9.03 15.07
C VAL A 374 3.90 8.72 14.02
N LYS A 375 2.62 8.96 14.31
CA LYS A 375 1.52 8.80 13.34
C LYS A 375 1.71 9.71 12.12
N GLN A 376 2.12 10.96 12.33
CA GLN A 376 2.37 11.92 11.25
C GLN A 376 3.55 11.49 10.35
N LEU A 377 4.66 11.04 10.94
CA LEU A 377 5.79 10.48 10.18
C LEU A 377 5.37 9.28 9.33
N GLU A 378 4.57 8.38 9.90
CA GLU A 378 4.07 7.21 9.20
C GLU A 378 3.16 7.59 8.02
N MET A 379 2.31 8.60 8.17
CA MET A 379 1.50 9.12 7.06
C MET A 379 2.35 9.82 5.98
N ILE A 380 3.43 10.50 6.37
CA ILE A 380 4.43 11.04 5.42
C ILE A 380 5.11 9.90 4.66
N ARG A 381 5.50 8.82 5.34
CA ARG A 381 6.08 7.62 4.73
C ARG A 381 5.17 7.06 3.65
N VAL A 382 3.90 6.79 3.97
CA VAL A 382 2.88 6.32 3.02
C VAL A 382 2.71 7.29 1.84
N CYS A 383 2.77 8.60 2.09
CA CYS A 383 2.70 9.61 1.04
C CYS A 383 3.92 9.57 0.10
N LEU A 384 5.13 9.42 0.65
CA LEU A 384 6.37 9.29 -0.13
C LEU A 384 6.40 7.98 -0.93
N GLU A 385 5.78 6.90 -0.47
CA GLU A 385 5.66 5.65 -1.25
C GLU A 385 4.70 5.79 -2.45
N SER A 386 3.76 6.74 -2.41
CA SER A 386 2.81 6.95 -3.51
C SER A 386 3.49 7.52 -4.75
N GLU A 387 3.42 6.81 -5.88
CA GLU A 387 3.91 7.29 -7.19
C GLU A 387 3.10 8.47 -7.76
N LYS A 388 1.88 8.68 -7.27
CA LYS A 388 0.93 9.66 -7.84
C LYS A 388 1.17 11.12 -7.40
N ILE A 389 2.05 11.39 -6.43
CA ILE A 389 2.27 12.75 -5.91
C ILE A 389 3.19 13.59 -6.83
N HIS A 390 3.04 14.91 -6.84
CA HIS A 390 3.92 15.80 -7.61
C HIS A 390 5.34 15.85 -7.03
N ASP A 391 6.36 15.88 -7.89
CA ASP A 391 7.78 15.91 -7.49
C ASP A 391 8.15 17.11 -6.61
N ALA A 392 7.52 18.27 -6.83
CA ALA A 392 7.72 19.45 -5.98
C ALA A 392 7.24 19.21 -4.54
N ASN A 393 6.14 18.47 -4.38
CA ASN A 393 5.62 18.10 -3.06
C ASN A 393 6.43 16.95 -2.45
N ARG A 394 6.91 15.99 -3.25
CA ARG A 394 7.88 14.97 -2.81
C ARG A 394 9.17 15.62 -2.27
N THR A 395 9.67 16.64 -2.96
CA THR A 395 10.82 17.46 -2.55
C THR A 395 10.54 18.15 -1.22
N LEU A 396 9.36 18.77 -1.07
CA LEU A 396 8.94 19.39 0.19
C LEU A 396 8.95 18.38 1.35
N LEU A 397 8.27 17.24 1.21
CA LEU A 397 8.21 16.22 2.25
C LEU A 397 9.60 15.68 2.60
N SER A 398 10.45 15.48 1.59
CA SER A 398 11.83 15.04 1.80
C SER A 398 12.65 16.06 2.59
N GLN A 399 12.48 17.36 2.32
CA GLN A 399 13.14 18.43 3.07
C GLN A 399 12.64 18.51 4.52
N ILE A 400 11.35 18.31 4.76
CA ILE A 400 10.77 18.26 6.10
C ILE A 400 11.40 17.12 6.89
N VAL A 401 11.39 15.89 6.37
CA VAL A 401 12.01 14.73 7.03
C VAL A 401 13.51 14.96 7.26
N GLU A 402 14.20 15.57 6.29
CA GLU A 402 15.61 15.90 6.43
C GLU A 402 15.92 16.85 7.58
N SER A 403 15.09 17.87 7.80
CA SER A 403 15.31 18.83 8.91
C SER A 403 15.28 18.17 10.29
N TYR A 404 14.62 17.02 10.44
CA TYR A 404 14.56 16.31 11.72
C TYR A 404 15.83 15.51 12.05
N MET A 405 16.73 15.27 11.08
CA MET A 405 17.98 14.54 11.32
C MET A 405 18.86 15.24 12.37
N SER A 406 18.89 16.57 12.36
CA SER A 406 19.71 17.37 13.27
C SER A 406 19.13 17.44 14.69
N VAL A 407 17.81 17.45 14.83
CA VAL A 407 17.12 17.64 16.12
C VAL A 407 16.67 16.35 16.81
N LEU A 408 16.45 15.27 16.06
CA LEU A 408 15.95 14.01 16.60
C LEU A 408 17.11 13.13 17.10
N ASN A 409 17.10 12.76 18.39
CA ASN A 409 18.10 11.86 18.97
C ASN A 409 17.82 10.39 18.63
N ASP A 410 18.88 9.58 18.59
CA ASP A 410 18.79 8.14 18.27
C ASP A 410 18.21 7.30 19.42
N ASP A 411 18.08 7.85 20.63
CA ASP A 411 17.38 7.24 21.76
C ASP A 411 15.93 7.70 21.92
N ASN A 412 15.44 8.58 21.03
CA ASN A 412 14.08 9.11 21.07
C ASN A 412 13.06 8.04 20.63
N VAL A 413 11.86 8.09 21.21
CA VAL A 413 10.75 7.16 20.89
C VAL A 413 10.33 7.19 19.41
N ALA A 414 10.49 8.32 18.71
CA ALA A 414 10.16 8.44 17.29
C ALA A 414 11.28 7.98 16.34
N TRP A 415 12.47 7.66 16.86
CA TRP A 415 13.62 7.29 16.03
C TRP A 415 13.35 6.09 15.08
N PRO A 416 12.69 5.00 15.51
CA PRO A 416 12.38 3.88 14.60
C PRO A 416 11.43 4.28 13.46
N ALA A 417 10.42 5.12 13.75
CA ALA A 417 9.50 5.62 12.74
C ALA A 417 10.20 6.60 11.76
N TYR A 418 11.09 7.43 12.27
CA TYR A 418 11.92 8.32 11.46
C TYR A 418 12.81 7.55 10.48
N VAL A 419 13.57 6.57 10.96
CA VAL A 419 14.43 5.72 10.11
C VAL A 419 13.61 4.99 9.04
N ARG A 420 12.42 4.47 9.40
CA ARG A 420 11.49 3.88 8.42
C ARG A 420 10.99 4.88 7.38
N THR A 421 10.80 6.14 7.75
CA THR A 421 10.41 7.20 6.82
C THR A 421 11.56 7.58 5.88
N CYS A 422 12.81 7.60 6.38
CA CYS A 422 14.00 7.89 5.58
C CYS A 422 14.18 6.91 4.42
N ARG A 423 13.76 5.65 4.58
CA ARG A 423 13.79 4.62 3.53
C ARG A 423 13.05 5.03 2.25
N CYS A 424 12.05 5.90 2.35
CA CYS A 424 11.26 6.36 1.20
C CYS A 424 11.86 7.60 0.51
N LEU A 425 13.00 8.11 0.99
CA LEU A 425 13.68 9.27 0.43
C LEU A 425 14.54 8.87 -0.77
N SER A 426 14.67 9.76 -1.75
CA SER A 426 15.60 9.54 -2.86
C SER A 426 17.05 9.58 -2.38
N SER A 427 17.96 8.90 -3.10
CA SER A 427 19.40 8.86 -2.82
C SER A 427 20.01 10.25 -2.59
N LYS A 428 19.59 11.28 -3.35
CA LYS A 428 20.07 12.66 -3.18
C LYS A 428 19.94 13.19 -1.74
N TYR A 429 18.81 12.96 -1.09
CA TYR A 429 18.58 13.43 0.29
C TYR A 429 19.30 12.54 1.29
N LEU A 430 19.28 11.22 1.06
CA LEU A 430 20.01 10.27 1.89
C LEU A 430 21.51 10.59 1.93
N GLU A 431 22.14 10.81 0.78
CA GLU A 431 23.58 11.14 0.73
C GLU A 431 23.89 12.44 1.44
N ARG A 432 23.10 13.49 1.21
CA ARG A 432 23.31 14.78 1.87
C ARG A 432 23.21 14.69 3.40
N MET A 433 22.30 13.87 3.91
CA MET A 433 22.12 13.70 5.36
C MET A 433 23.13 12.74 5.99
N THR A 434 23.53 11.70 5.27
CA THR A 434 24.17 10.52 5.86
C THR A 434 25.60 10.29 5.43
N SER A 435 26.14 11.04 4.46
CA SER A 435 27.52 10.89 3.96
C SER A 435 28.56 11.61 4.82
N PRO A 436 29.46 10.88 5.51
CA PRO A 436 30.57 11.48 6.25
C PRO A 436 31.49 12.32 5.36
N SER A 437 31.65 11.96 4.08
CA SER A 437 32.48 12.69 3.13
C SER A 437 31.92 14.08 2.80
N GLY A 438 30.62 14.29 3.00
CA GLY A 438 29.96 15.58 2.79
C GLY A 438 29.87 16.46 4.04
N TRP A 439 30.29 15.96 5.21
CA TRP A 439 30.16 16.71 6.46
C TRP A 439 31.36 17.60 6.73
N TRP A 440 31.08 18.76 7.34
CA TRP A 440 32.14 19.65 7.82
C TRP A 440 32.90 19.03 9.02
N GLU A 441 32.19 18.34 9.90
CA GLU A 441 32.74 17.64 11.06
C GLU A 441 32.06 16.30 11.25
N VAL A 442 32.86 15.25 11.45
CA VAL A 442 32.37 13.89 11.74
C VAL A 442 32.28 13.72 13.26
N SER A 443 31.07 13.75 13.80
CA SER A 443 30.81 13.47 15.22
C SER A 443 30.26 12.06 15.43
N SER A 444 30.54 11.46 16.58
CA SER A 444 30.07 10.11 16.94
C SER A 444 28.54 10.02 16.91
N ALA A 445 27.83 11.03 17.40
CA ALA A 445 26.36 11.07 17.38
C ALA A 445 25.79 11.11 15.96
N LEU A 446 26.36 11.94 15.07
CA LEU A 446 25.91 12.01 13.68
C LEU A 446 26.20 10.71 12.93
N LEU A 447 27.35 10.09 13.21
CA LEU A 447 27.76 8.83 12.60
C LEU A 447 26.86 7.66 13.04
N ARG A 448 26.41 7.60 14.30
CA ARG A 448 25.39 6.64 14.77
C ARG A 448 24.09 6.78 13.98
N LYS A 449 23.56 8.00 13.91
CA LYS A 449 22.31 8.28 13.18
C LYS A 449 22.42 7.87 11.71
N ALA A 450 23.52 8.25 11.05
CA ALA A 450 23.78 7.90 9.66
C ALA A 450 23.94 6.38 9.45
N SER A 451 24.59 5.68 10.39
CA SER A 451 24.71 4.23 10.36
C SER A 451 23.35 3.55 10.38
N ALA A 452 22.46 3.96 11.28
CA ALA A 452 21.12 3.41 11.37
C ALA A 452 20.30 3.63 10.09
N VAL A 453 20.32 4.85 9.53
CA VAL A 453 19.60 5.17 8.29
C VAL A 453 20.16 4.40 7.10
N ARG A 454 21.48 4.40 6.89
CA ARG A 454 22.10 3.71 5.74
C ARG A 454 21.95 2.20 5.80
N CYS A 455 22.02 1.61 7.00
CA CYS A 455 21.74 0.18 7.16
C CYS A 455 20.27 -0.15 6.88
N ALA A 456 19.32 0.68 7.35
CA ALA A 456 17.90 0.48 7.07
C ALA A 456 17.56 0.63 5.57
N VAL A 457 18.27 1.48 4.84
CA VAL A 457 18.17 1.59 3.38
C VAL A 457 18.73 0.33 2.70
N ALA A 458 19.89 -0.15 3.15
CA ALA A 458 20.49 -1.39 2.63
C ALA A 458 19.62 -2.63 2.90
N GLU A 459 18.89 -2.65 4.01
CA GLU A 459 17.95 -3.72 4.38
C GLU A 459 16.77 -3.87 3.41
N MET A 460 16.38 -2.82 2.69
CA MET A 460 15.25 -2.91 1.77
C MET A 460 15.47 -3.92 0.65
N GLY A 461 16.72 -4.07 0.20
CA GLY A 461 17.07 -5.01 -0.88
C GLY A 461 16.48 -4.65 -2.25
N ASP A 462 15.95 -3.43 -2.43
CA ASP A 462 15.28 -2.97 -3.66
C ASP A 462 16.24 -2.76 -4.83
N CYS A 463 17.55 -2.74 -4.57
CA CYS A 463 18.58 -2.64 -5.61
C CYS A 463 19.67 -3.69 -5.43
N ASP A 464 20.24 -4.16 -6.55
CA ASP A 464 21.28 -5.19 -6.54
C ASP A 464 22.54 -4.74 -5.79
N THR A 465 22.76 -3.43 -5.65
CA THR A 465 23.94 -2.84 -4.99
C THR A 465 23.63 -2.25 -3.61
N ALA A 466 22.60 -2.75 -2.91
CA ALA A 466 22.15 -2.20 -1.63
C ALA A 466 23.26 -2.09 -0.57
N LEU A 467 24.20 -3.06 -0.54
CA LEU A 467 25.31 -3.07 0.41
C LEU A 467 26.31 -1.93 0.21
N ASN A 468 26.33 -1.26 -0.96
CA ASN A 468 27.21 -0.11 -1.19
C ASN A 468 26.92 1.05 -0.23
N TRP A 469 25.70 1.17 0.30
CA TRP A 469 25.34 2.15 1.31
C TRP A 469 26.13 2.01 2.62
N LEU A 470 26.71 0.84 2.89
CA LEU A 470 27.49 0.58 4.10
C LEU A 470 28.94 1.06 3.96
N ASN A 471 29.44 1.25 2.73
CA ASN A 471 30.86 1.45 2.45
C ASN A 471 31.49 2.64 3.18
N GLU A 472 30.86 3.81 3.07
CA GLU A 472 31.38 5.04 3.69
C GLU A 472 31.25 5.01 5.21
N ILE A 473 30.21 4.37 5.74
CA ILE A 473 30.00 4.26 7.18
C ILE A 473 31.04 3.33 7.79
N ILE A 474 31.36 2.21 7.14
CA ILE A 474 32.43 1.31 7.59
C ILE A 474 33.75 2.06 7.68
N ASP A 475 34.09 2.87 6.67
CA ASP A 475 35.34 3.64 6.70
C ASP A 475 35.36 4.69 7.83
N ALA A 476 34.28 5.45 7.95
CA ALA A 476 34.18 6.50 8.98
C ALA A 476 34.15 5.93 10.41
N GLN A 477 33.53 4.76 10.62
CA GLN A 477 33.44 4.08 11.91
C GLN A 477 34.76 3.44 12.35
N ALA A 478 35.66 3.14 11.41
CA ALA A 478 36.95 2.56 11.73
C ALA A 478 37.76 3.43 12.71
N GLY A 479 37.67 4.76 12.58
CA GLY A 479 38.33 5.72 13.48
C GLY A 479 37.54 6.10 14.75
N GLN A 480 36.35 5.54 14.98
CA GLN A 480 35.43 5.94 16.07
C GLN A 480 35.14 4.76 17.01
N LEU A 481 36.09 4.44 17.88
CA LEU A 481 36.07 3.25 18.74
C LEU A 481 34.75 3.03 19.51
N THR A 482 34.12 4.10 20.03
CA THR A 482 32.90 3.99 20.84
C THR A 482 31.67 3.57 20.04
N GLU A 483 31.68 3.78 18.72
CA GLU A 483 30.52 3.57 17.85
C GLU A 483 30.60 2.31 17.00
N GLN A 484 31.74 1.63 17.02
CA GLN A 484 32.00 0.40 16.27
C GLN A 484 30.97 -0.70 16.56
N GLU A 485 30.68 -0.98 17.82
CA GLU A 485 29.69 -2.01 18.19
C GLU A 485 28.28 -1.65 17.71
N PHE A 486 27.89 -0.38 17.84
CA PHE A 486 26.59 0.10 17.36
C PHE A 486 26.46 -0.08 15.84
N SER A 487 27.50 0.26 15.09
CA SER A 487 27.50 0.09 13.63
C SER A 487 27.30 -1.38 13.21
N LEU A 488 27.95 -2.34 13.89
CA LEU A 488 27.80 -3.77 13.60
C LEU A 488 26.37 -4.25 13.85
N ARG A 489 25.74 -3.76 14.92
CA ARG A 489 24.32 -4.03 15.23
C ARG A 489 23.39 -3.49 14.15
N CYS A 490 23.65 -2.30 13.63
CA CYS A 490 22.88 -1.74 12.52
C CYS A 490 23.08 -2.53 11.22
N MET A 491 24.29 -2.99 10.93
CA MET A 491 24.61 -3.71 9.69
C MET A 491 23.97 -5.09 9.61
N PHE A 492 23.76 -5.76 10.75
CA PHE A 492 23.31 -7.15 10.79
C PHE A 492 21.98 -7.40 10.04
N PRO A 493 20.89 -6.62 10.24
CA PRO A 493 19.67 -6.73 9.43
C PRO A 493 19.92 -6.53 7.93
N ALA A 494 20.75 -5.55 7.54
CA ALA A 494 21.07 -5.28 6.15
C ALA A 494 21.80 -6.46 5.48
N LEU A 495 22.76 -7.06 6.18
CA LEU A 495 23.47 -8.24 5.70
C LEU A 495 22.56 -9.47 5.58
N LYS A 496 21.60 -9.63 6.50
CA LYS A 496 20.59 -10.71 6.43
C LYS A 496 19.64 -10.55 5.25
N ALA A 497 19.25 -9.31 4.93
CA ALA A 497 18.36 -9.03 3.81
C ALA A 497 19.04 -9.24 2.44
N ALA A 498 20.36 -9.09 2.38
CA ALA A 498 21.12 -9.33 1.16
C ALA A 498 21.06 -10.80 0.73
N LYS A 499 20.85 -11.04 -0.57
CA LYS A 499 20.86 -12.38 -1.17
C LYS A 499 22.32 -12.88 -1.22
N PRO A 500 22.71 -13.92 -0.46
CA PRO A 500 24.11 -14.35 -0.39
C PRO A 500 24.64 -14.80 -1.76
N ASP A 501 23.83 -15.50 -2.55
CA ASP A 501 24.27 -16.04 -3.83
C ASP A 501 24.34 -15.02 -4.98
N ALA A 502 23.84 -13.79 -4.77
CA ALA A 502 23.86 -12.75 -5.78
C ALA A 502 25.29 -12.31 -6.12
N ALA A 503 25.56 -12.10 -7.42
CA ALA A 503 26.89 -11.68 -7.88
C ALA A 503 27.33 -10.35 -7.26
N SER A 504 26.40 -9.43 -7.04
CA SER A 504 26.66 -8.14 -6.40
C SER A 504 27.09 -8.28 -4.93
N THR A 505 26.46 -9.17 -4.16
CA THR A 505 26.85 -9.48 -2.77
C THR A 505 28.27 -10.05 -2.71
N LYS A 506 28.57 -11.02 -3.59
CA LYS A 506 29.91 -11.63 -3.70
C LYS A 506 30.96 -10.58 -4.05
N GLN A 507 30.69 -9.76 -5.07
CA GLN A 507 31.58 -8.70 -5.51
C GLN A 507 31.80 -7.65 -4.41
N TRP A 508 30.75 -7.26 -3.68
CA TRP A 508 30.85 -6.33 -2.56
C TRP A 508 31.75 -6.88 -1.44
N LEU A 509 31.60 -8.15 -1.05
CA LEU A 509 32.47 -8.77 -0.04
C LEU A 509 33.93 -8.79 -0.49
N LEU A 510 34.20 -9.13 -1.76
CA LEU A 510 35.56 -9.12 -2.32
C LEU A 510 36.16 -7.71 -2.33
N GLN A 511 35.37 -6.68 -2.65
CA GLN A 511 35.79 -5.29 -2.57
C GLN A 511 36.08 -4.85 -1.14
N LEU A 512 35.22 -5.25 -0.18
CA LEU A 512 35.44 -5.01 1.25
C LEU A 512 36.77 -5.64 1.70
N MET A 513 37.01 -6.91 1.35
CA MET A 513 38.26 -7.61 1.67
C MET A 513 39.50 -6.86 1.13
N GLY A 514 39.44 -6.41 -0.13
CA GLY A 514 40.51 -5.63 -0.76
C GLY A 514 40.75 -4.28 -0.07
N ARG A 515 39.67 -3.55 0.25
CA ARG A 515 39.75 -2.27 0.98
C ARG A 515 40.31 -2.43 2.39
N THR A 516 39.85 -3.46 3.12
CA THR A 516 40.37 -3.80 4.45
C THR A 516 41.86 -4.13 4.39
N GLN A 517 42.31 -4.83 3.35
CA GLN A 517 43.73 -5.14 3.17
C GLN A 517 44.58 -3.89 2.94
N VAL A 518 44.09 -2.93 2.13
CA VAL A 518 44.76 -1.64 1.94
C VAL A 518 44.83 -0.89 3.27
N ALA A 519 43.70 -0.79 3.98
CA ALA A 519 43.62 -0.12 5.28
C ALA A 519 44.60 -0.74 6.31
N PHE A 520 44.78 -2.07 6.33
CA PHE A 520 45.73 -2.72 7.25
C PHE A 520 47.19 -2.32 7.03
N ASN A 521 47.55 -1.95 5.81
CA ASN A 521 48.89 -1.48 5.47
C ASN A 521 49.07 0.02 5.72
N GLU A 522 48.00 0.80 5.54
CA GLU A 522 48.05 2.27 5.62
C GLU A 522 47.79 2.83 7.03
N THR A 523 46.97 2.15 7.84
CA THR A 523 46.67 2.60 9.21
C THR A 523 47.61 1.94 10.23
N GLU A 524 48.05 2.69 11.22
CA GLU A 524 48.72 2.15 12.42
C GLU A 524 47.73 1.87 13.56
N ASP A 525 46.49 2.37 13.45
CA ASP A 525 45.48 2.23 14.49
C ASP A 525 44.97 0.78 14.58
N LYS A 526 45.37 0.10 15.66
CA LYS A 526 44.94 -1.27 15.97
C LYS A 526 43.43 -1.39 16.12
N SER A 527 42.76 -0.35 16.62
CA SER A 527 41.31 -0.38 16.84
C SER A 527 40.54 -0.39 15.53
N ALA A 528 40.95 0.44 14.56
CA ALA A 528 40.43 0.44 13.20
C ALA A 528 40.64 -0.91 12.49
N LYS A 529 41.83 -1.51 12.64
CA LYS A 529 42.13 -2.84 12.07
C LYS A 529 41.21 -3.92 12.63
N LEU A 530 41.01 -3.92 13.95
CA LEU A 530 40.13 -4.88 14.61
C LEU A 530 38.67 -4.71 14.19
N TYR A 531 38.20 -3.47 14.04
CA TYR A 531 36.85 -3.20 13.56
C TYR A 531 36.61 -3.72 12.14
N LEU A 532 37.51 -3.44 11.19
CA LEU A 532 37.37 -3.96 9.83
C LEU A 532 37.41 -5.49 9.79
N CYS A 533 38.19 -6.10 10.69
CA CYS A 533 38.18 -7.55 10.88
C CYS A 533 36.83 -8.04 11.42
N ASP A 534 36.25 -7.36 12.41
CA ASP A 534 34.90 -7.65 12.93
C ASP A 534 33.83 -7.54 11.84
N VAL A 535 33.89 -6.51 10.99
CA VAL A 535 32.96 -6.33 9.87
C VAL A 535 33.06 -7.50 8.89
N PHE A 536 34.28 -7.92 8.53
CA PHE A 536 34.49 -9.09 7.69
C PHE A 536 33.91 -10.36 8.33
N MET A 537 34.21 -10.61 9.61
CA MET A 537 33.72 -11.79 10.32
C MET A 537 32.19 -11.82 10.37
N LEU A 538 31.56 -10.66 10.65
CA LEU A 538 30.11 -10.51 10.62
C LEU A 538 29.54 -10.89 9.25
N CYS A 539 30.12 -10.38 8.17
CA CYS A 539 29.68 -10.71 6.80
C CYS A 539 29.78 -12.21 6.51
N VAL A 540 30.91 -12.85 6.84
CA VAL A 540 31.11 -14.29 6.61
C VAL A 540 30.12 -15.14 7.42
N VAL A 541 29.90 -14.78 8.69
CA VAL A 541 28.94 -15.47 9.56
C VAL A 541 27.50 -15.30 9.08
N VAL A 542 27.12 -14.12 8.58
CA VAL A 542 25.77 -13.86 8.07
C VAL A 542 25.54 -14.54 6.72
N PHE A 543 26.44 -14.36 5.74
CA PHE A 543 26.27 -14.91 4.39
C PHE A 543 26.38 -16.44 4.32
N SER A 544 27.07 -17.08 5.27
CA SER A 544 27.08 -18.54 5.40
C SER A 544 25.81 -19.11 6.05
N GLY A 545 24.97 -18.27 6.67
CA GLY A 545 23.79 -18.71 7.43
C GLY A 545 24.09 -19.31 8.80
N VAL A 546 25.36 -19.43 9.20
CA VAL A 546 25.78 -20.05 10.47
C VAL A 546 25.31 -19.27 11.70
N TYR A 547 25.02 -17.97 11.55
CA TYR A 547 24.43 -17.14 12.60
C TYR A 547 23.13 -17.71 13.20
N ALA A 548 22.42 -18.59 12.49
CA ALA A 548 21.18 -19.20 12.96
C ALA A 548 21.38 -20.38 13.93
N VAL A 549 22.61 -20.91 14.05
CA VAL A 549 22.90 -22.18 14.74
C VAL A 549 23.20 -21.98 16.23
N GLU A 550 23.82 -20.88 16.64
CA GLU A 550 24.11 -20.58 18.06
C GLU A 550 23.64 -19.19 18.48
N GLY A 551 22.85 -19.14 19.57
CA GLY A 551 22.97 -18.07 20.56
C GLY A 551 22.44 -16.67 20.22
N GLY A 552 21.42 -16.54 19.35
CA GLY A 552 20.62 -15.31 19.25
C GLY A 552 21.22 -14.21 18.35
N GLU A 553 20.40 -13.73 17.41
CA GLU A 553 20.76 -12.73 16.39
C GLU A 553 21.47 -11.48 16.93
N VAL A 554 21.09 -11.04 18.12
CA VAL A 554 21.67 -9.86 18.78
C VAL A 554 23.11 -10.12 19.25
N ALA A 555 23.43 -11.34 19.68
CA ALA A 555 24.74 -11.68 20.19
C ALA A 555 25.81 -11.70 19.09
N VAL A 556 25.47 -12.17 17.88
CA VAL A 556 26.38 -12.18 16.73
C VAL A 556 26.85 -10.77 16.37
N ALA A 557 25.95 -9.78 16.44
CA ALA A 557 26.29 -8.40 16.13
C ALA A 557 26.99 -7.66 17.29
N ALA A 558 26.63 -7.97 18.54
CA ALA A 558 27.15 -7.29 19.73
C ALA A 558 28.47 -7.89 20.26
N ASP A 559 28.62 -9.21 20.28
CA ASP A 559 29.74 -9.90 20.93
C ASP A 559 30.78 -10.40 19.91
N ARG A 560 32.00 -9.86 20.03
CA ARG A 560 33.15 -10.30 19.24
C ARG A 560 33.50 -11.77 19.45
N ARG A 561 33.33 -12.30 20.67
CA ARG A 561 33.66 -13.69 20.99
C ARG A 561 32.79 -14.67 20.21
N VAL A 562 31.49 -14.37 20.14
CA VAL A 562 30.53 -15.16 19.34
C VAL A 562 30.93 -15.18 17.87
N ARG A 563 31.30 -14.03 17.28
CA ARG A 563 31.81 -14.00 15.90
C ARG A 563 33.07 -14.84 15.72
N HIS A 564 33.97 -14.81 16.69
CA HIS A 564 35.19 -15.62 16.64
C HIS A 564 34.90 -17.13 16.72
N GLU A 565 33.95 -17.53 17.55
CA GLU A 565 33.57 -18.95 17.70
C GLU A 565 32.87 -19.48 16.44
N LEU A 566 32.03 -18.66 15.80
CA LEU A 566 31.30 -19.04 14.60
C LEU A 566 32.13 -18.98 13.31
N LEU A 567 33.17 -18.15 13.25
CA LEU A 567 33.94 -17.91 12.02
C LEU A 567 34.46 -19.20 11.36
N PRO A 568 34.99 -20.20 12.08
CA PRO A 568 35.52 -21.40 11.42
C PRO A 568 34.48 -22.19 10.65
N ALA A 569 33.31 -22.42 11.24
CA ALA A 569 32.20 -23.09 10.57
C ALA A 569 31.65 -22.23 9.42
N ALA A 570 31.48 -20.93 9.66
CA ALA A 570 31.01 -19.98 8.66
C ALA A 570 31.90 -19.88 7.42
N ALA A 571 33.22 -19.82 7.61
CA ALA A 571 34.18 -19.74 6.51
C ALA A 571 34.24 -21.03 5.69
N ALA A 572 34.18 -22.19 6.34
CA ALA A 572 34.15 -23.48 5.67
C ALA A 572 32.89 -23.63 4.80
N GLU A 573 31.74 -23.24 5.34
CA GLU A 573 30.48 -23.30 4.62
C GLU A 573 30.43 -22.26 3.49
N LEU A 574 30.87 -21.02 3.73
CA LEU A 574 30.93 -19.98 2.71
C LEU A 574 31.84 -20.38 1.53
N ALA A 575 33.01 -20.96 1.82
CA ALA A 575 33.92 -21.48 0.79
C ALA A 575 33.29 -22.60 -0.05
N ARG A 576 32.37 -23.38 0.53
CA ARG A 576 31.64 -24.45 -0.15
C ARG A 576 30.55 -23.90 -1.05
N ILE A 577 29.77 -22.91 -0.59
CA ILE A 577 28.68 -22.32 -1.37
C ILE A 577 29.18 -21.32 -2.42
N TRP A 578 30.35 -20.69 -2.21
CA TRP A 578 30.97 -19.75 -3.15
C TRP A 578 32.29 -20.28 -3.72
N PRO A 579 32.25 -21.31 -4.60
CA PRO A 579 33.46 -21.93 -5.12
C PRO A 579 34.35 -20.93 -5.88
N ASP A 580 33.75 -19.99 -6.63
CA ASP A 580 34.46 -18.99 -7.44
C ASP A 580 35.20 -17.93 -6.61
N CYS A 581 34.78 -17.73 -5.35
CA CYS A 581 35.39 -16.78 -4.41
C CYS A 581 36.23 -17.47 -3.32
N SER A 582 36.27 -18.80 -3.32
CA SER A 582 36.85 -19.58 -2.23
C SER A 582 38.37 -19.39 -2.13
N LEU A 583 39.08 -19.20 -3.24
CA LEU A 583 40.51 -18.89 -3.21
C LEU A 583 40.79 -17.56 -2.49
N GLN A 584 40.06 -16.50 -2.86
CA GLN A 584 40.22 -15.17 -2.29
C GLN A 584 39.89 -15.17 -0.80
N LEU A 585 38.86 -15.92 -0.39
CA LEU A 585 38.50 -16.10 1.02
C LEU A 585 39.64 -16.79 1.80
N LEU A 586 40.19 -17.87 1.25
CA LEU A 586 41.31 -18.60 1.86
C LEU A 586 42.59 -17.75 1.91
N GLU A 587 42.89 -16.97 0.87
CA GLU A 587 44.06 -16.07 0.85
C GLU A 587 43.94 -14.94 1.88
N TRP A 588 42.74 -14.40 2.07
CA TRP A 588 42.50 -13.37 3.07
C TRP A 588 42.64 -13.91 4.50
N LEU A 589 42.18 -15.14 4.75
CA LEU A 589 42.36 -15.82 6.03
C LEU A 589 43.82 -16.28 6.27
N SER A 590 44.57 -16.59 5.19
CA SER A 590 45.99 -16.99 5.18
C SER A 590 46.86 -15.95 5.89
N PRO A 591 47.96 -16.31 6.57
CA PRO A 591 48.42 -15.55 7.71
C PRO A 591 49.13 -14.25 7.32
N ARG A 592 48.30 -13.25 7.09
CA ARG A 592 48.48 -11.84 7.44
C ARG A 592 47.76 -11.53 8.75
N GLY A 593 47.36 -12.56 9.50
CA GLY A 593 46.90 -12.48 10.89
C GLY A 593 47.90 -11.79 11.84
N CYS A 594 49.18 -11.71 11.49
CA CYS A 594 50.18 -10.91 12.22
C CYS A 594 49.98 -9.38 12.05
N ALA A 595 49.35 -8.91 10.97
CA ALA A 595 49.14 -7.47 10.74
C ALA A 595 48.05 -6.86 11.65
N LEU A 596 47.21 -7.70 12.27
CA LEU A 596 46.14 -7.31 13.19
C LEU A 596 46.66 -6.97 14.60
N GLY A 597 47.87 -7.41 14.96
CA GLY A 597 48.43 -7.21 16.30
C GLY A 597 47.61 -7.82 17.45
N SER A 598 46.72 -8.78 17.16
CA SER A 598 45.79 -9.41 18.11
C SER A 598 45.86 -10.94 18.03
N PRO A 599 46.48 -11.61 19.01
CA PRO A 599 46.63 -13.07 19.04
C PRO A 599 45.31 -13.86 18.97
N PRO A 600 44.19 -13.41 19.58
CA PRO A 600 42.90 -14.08 19.44
C PRO A 600 42.37 -14.08 18.01
N ALA A 601 42.41 -12.93 17.31
CA ALA A 601 41.90 -12.82 15.95
C ALA A 601 42.73 -13.65 14.96
N ALA A 602 44.07 -13.64 15.11
CA ALA A 602 44.97 -14.47 14.33
C ALA A 602 44.67 -15.98 14.48
N ARG A 603 44.48 -16.45 15.73
CA ARG A 603 44.11 -17.84 16.02
C ARG A 603 42.76 -18.22 15.42
N THR A 604 41.79 -17.31 15.45
CA THR A 604 40.49 -17.55 14.83
C THR A 604 40.60 -17.72 13.31
N CYS A 605 41.35 -16.84 12.62
CA CYS A 605 41.57 -16.97 11.17
C CYS A 605 42.29 -18.28 10.82
N GLN A 606 43.27 -18.70 11.62
CA GLN A 606 43.93 -20.00 11.45
C GLN A 606 42.95 -21.17 11.59
N ARG A 607 42.09 -21.15 12.62
CA ARG A 607 41.04 -22.17 12.80
C ARG A 607 40.07 -22.19 11.63
N ALA A 608 39.72 -21.02 11.09
CA ALA A 608 38.85 -20.91 9.92
C ALA A 608 39.49 -21.49 8.65
N LEU A 609 40.78 -21.26 8.42
CA LEU A 609 41.52 -21.94 7.33
C LEU A 609 41.49 -23.45 7.48
N LEU A 610 41.74 -23.96 8.69
CA LEU A 610 41.75 -25.40 8.95
C LEU A 610 40.37 -26.02 8.76
N ALA A 611 39.30 -25.32 9.14
CA ALA A 611 37.93 -25.76 8.89
C ALA A 611 37.61 -25.81 7.39
N ALA A 612 38.13 -24.86 6.61
CA ALA A 612 37.95 -24.79 5.17
C ALA A 612 38.91 -25.70 4.35
N ARG A 613 39.65 -26.62 4.99
CA ARG A 613 40.64 -27.52 4.33
C ARG A 613 40.08 -28.38 3.20
N HIS A 614 38.77 -28.61 3.19
CA HIS A 614 38.09 -29.42 2.19
C HIS A 614 37.68 -28.61 0.95
N ALA A 615 37.90 -27.30 0.94
CA ALA A 615 37.68 -26.47 -0.24
C ALA A 615 38.66 -26.86 -1.37
N PRO A 616 38.22 -26.88 -2.64
CA PRO A 616 39.03 -27.37 -3.76
C PRO A 616 40.34 -26.60 -3.94
N HIS A 617 40.31 -25.28 -3.68
CA HIS A 617 41.48 -24.41 -3.79
C HIS A 617 42.52 -24.58 -2.67
N PHE A 618 42.16 -25.24 -1.57
CA PHE A 618 43.06 -25.39 -0.42
C PHE A 618 44.28 -26.25 -0.75
N ALA A 619 44.06 -27.37 -1.44
CA ALA A 619 45.11 -28.29 -1.87
C ALA A 619 45.87 -27.75 -3.09
N THR A 620 45.15 -27.21 -4.09
CA THR A 620 45.75 -26.78 -5.37
C THR A 620 46.66 -25.56 -5.22
N HIS A 621 46.40 -24.67 -4.25
CA HIS A 621 47.20 -23.47 -4.00
C HIS A 621 48.22 -23.61 -2.85
N ARG A 622 48.52 -24.84 -2.40
CA ARG A 622 49.53 -25.14 -1.37
C ARG A 622 49.34 -24.32 -0.07
N ILE A 623 48.08 -24.10 0.34
CA ILE A 623 47.76 -23.31 1.53
C ILE A 623 48.30 -23.97 2.80
N TRP A 624 48.31 -25.31 2.83
CA TRP A 624 48.91 -26.11 3.89
C TRP A 624 50.39 -25.76 4.13
N THR A 625 51.17 -25.64 3.06
CA THR A 625 52.62 -25.35 3.14
C THR A 625 52.89 -23.94 3.67
N ARG A 626 52.00 -22.96 3.38
CA ARG A 626 52.08 -21.60 3.94
C ARG A 626 51.75 -21.60 5.43
N LEU A 627 50.77 -22.39 5.86
CA LEU A 627 50.43 -22.56 7.28
C LEU A 627 51.58 -23.18 8.08
N GLU A 628 52.18 -24.28 7.59
CA GLU A 628 53.32 -24.95 8.23
C GLU A 628 54.53 -24.01 8.41
N SER A 629 54.83 -23.18 7.40
CA SER A 629 55.92 -22.21 7.48
C SER A 629 55.73 -21.14 8.56
N HIS A 630 54.48 -20.90 8.97
CA HIS A 630 54.12 -19.91 9.98
C HIS A 630 54.14 -20.50 11.39
N PHE A 631 53.62 -21.74 11.57
CA PHE A 631 53.80 -22.49 12.82
C PHE A 631 55.29 -22.69 13.16
N GLY A 632 56.15 -22.84 12.15
CA GLY A 632 57.60 -22.92 12.35
C GLY A 632 58.26 -21.61 12.81
N ARG A 633 57.66 -20.43 12.58
CA ARG A 633 58.18 -19.13 13.04
C ARG A 633 57.75 -18.80 14.46
N ASP A 634 56.49 -19.04 14.82
CA ASP A 634 55.97 -18.78 16.17
C ASP A 634 56.68 -19.65 17.24
N ILE A 635 57.13 -20.86 16.90
CA ILE A 635 57.92 -21.74 17.78
C ILE A 635 59.35 -21.19 18.04
N ILE A 636 59.88 -20.40 17.11
CA ILE A 636 61.22 -19.79 17.27
C ILE A 636 61.13 -18.53 18.13
N ASP A 637 60.05 -17.74 18.00
CA ASP A 637 59.84 -16.51 18.76
C ASP A 637 59.36 -16.75 20.22
N GLU A 638 58.79 -17.92 20.56
CA GLU A 638 58.48 -18.28 21.96
C GLU A 638 59.70 -18.88 22.73
N ASN A 639 60.81 -19.17 22.05
CA ASN A 639 62.04 -19.72 22.64
C ASN A 639 63.23 -18.74 22.63
N LEU A 640 62.96 -17.45 22.38
CA LEU A 640 63.86 -16.30 22.54
C LEU A 640 63.21 -15.28 23.48
#